data_AF-A0A847YJX1-F1
#
_entry.id   AF-A0A847YJX1-F1
#
_cell.length_a   1.000
_cell.length_b   1.000
_cell.length_c   1.000
_cell.angle_alpha   90.00
_cell.angle_beta   90.00
_cell.angle_gamma   90.00
#
_symmetry.space_group_name_H-M   'P 1'
#
loop_
_entity.id
_entity.type
_entity.pdbx_description
1 polymer ?
#
loop_
_entity_poly.entity_id
_entity_poly.type
_entity_poly.pdbx_seq_one_letter_code
_entity_poly.pdbx_strand_id
1 'polypeptide(L)'
;MIARDFLESVCGPVRWRGDEGSAHCPLPSHGGRDKHPSFSVNSAQGTFYCHKEKIGGGLKQLAEMTGRTLPEERPVYAADNPQRRIVATYDYTDADGRLLYQTVRFSPKGFAQRRPDPDRPGGWLWNLDGVTPVPYRLPALLEALAASTQVYVVEGEKDADRLAAWGLCATTNHGGAKKWKAEHAACFPAGAKVALLPDNDGVGRAHMQLVRNSLQQRNCKATLLQLDGLPDKGDVSDWIDAGHTVADLLQLVEPPVPDEHYLTDLGNAERLAERHGQSLRYCGAFGKWLDWDGRRWRRDTTGEACRRAAETVRNIRAQAAHCSNPKRRKLLQKFAAQSESELRLRAMLKLAQSQSAFIASPDDFDRDGWLLNVENGTVDLRSGELLPHAPARLITKLAVAAYDPAAACPTWEAFLERIFAGRRELIRYVQKAVGYSLTGECGEQCLFLLYGHGANGKSTFLTTLMTLLNDYARQLSMEALLARQDNAIPNDIAALRGARFVSAVEADQGRRLNESKIKQMTGQDKLAARFMRGEWFEFLPQFKLWLATNHKPSVRGCDEAIWRRLRLIPFTVTIPPAERDAALPEKLKLELPGILRWAVAGCRLWQAEKLVPPAEVTAATDEYRDEMDLIGEYIRARCVANPLAAATVADSYREYEAWCAQNADKPVAKRTFTALMREHGLQTRRGSHNVLCWDGIGLDESAANQ
;
A
#
# COMPACT_ATOMS: atom_id res chain seq x y z
N MET A 1 56.38 -13.31 -37.34
CA MET A 1 56.64 -14.76 -37.52
C MET A 1 55.52 -15.43 -38.31
N ILE A 2 54.26 -15.33 -37.87
CA ILE A 2 53.08 -15.96 -38.52
C ILE A 2 52.97 -15.69 -40.04
N ALA A 3 53.23 -14.46 -40.51
CA ALA A 3 53.16 -14.14 -41.94
C ALA A 3 54.23 -14.85 -42.79
N ARG A 4 55.47 -15.02 -42.30
CA ARG A 4 56.52 -15.73 -43.05
C ARG A 4 56.26 -17.22 -43.08
N ASP A 5 55.88 -17.79 -41.93
CA ASP A 5 55.57 -19.21 -41.80
C ASP A 5 54.37 -19.60 -42.69
N PHE A 6 53.33 -18.74 -42.72
CA PHE A 6 52.20 -18.93 -43.63
C PHE A 6 52.64 -18.83 -45.10
N LEU A 7 53.39 -17.78 -45.46
CA LEU A 7 53.86 -17.59 -46.83
C LEU A 7 54.78 -18.72 -47.31
N GLU A 8 55.64 -19.26 -46.45
CA GLU A 8 56.47 -20.44 -46.75
C GLU A 8 55.64 -21.73 -46.83
N SER A 9 54.60 -21.88 -46.01
CA SER A 9 53.69 -23.03 -46.09
C SER A 9 52.86 -23.05 -47.38
N VAL A 10 52.56 -21.87 -47.94
CA VAL A 10 51.77 -21.72 -49.16
C VAL A 10 52.69 -21.79 -50.39
N CYS A 11 53.80 -21.06 -50.39
CA CYS A 11 54.69 -20.91 -51.55
C CYS A 11 55.82 -21.94 -51.62
N GLY A 12 56.05 -22.72 -50.56
CA GLY A 12 57.27 -23.51 -50.40
C GLY A 12 58.47 -22.63 -50.01
N PRO A 13 59.72 -23.00 -50.35
CA PRO A 13 60.90 -22.23 -49.96
C PRO A 13 60.87 -20.81 -50.52
N VAL A 14 60.81 -19.81 -49.64
CA VAL A 14 60.85 -18.37 -50.00
C VAL A 14 62.25 -17.83 -49.76
N ARG A 15 62.82 -17.11 -50.75
CA ARG A 15 64.09 -16.39 -50.57
C ARG A 15 63.80 -14.98 -50.06
N TRP A 16 64.11 -14.74 -48.78
CA TRP A 16 63.89 -13.47 -48.09
C TRP A 16 65.08 -12.51 -48.19
N ARG A 17 64.78 -11.21 -48.34
CA ARG A 17 65.68 -10.06 -48.11
C ARG A 17 64.91 -9.01 -47.32
N GLY A 18 65.24 -8.84 -46.04
CA GLY A 18 64.40 -8.04 -45.14
C GLY A 18 63.00 -8.64 -45.08
N ASP A 19 61.97 -7.82 -45.27
CA ASP A 19 60.56 -8.25 -45.28
C ASP A 19 60.03 -8.65 -46.65
N GLU A 20 60.83 -8.54 -47.70
CA GLU A 20 60.46 -8.95 -49.05
C GLU A 20 60.98 -10.36 -49.35
N GLY A 21 60.15 -11.18 -49.99
CA GLY A 21 60.44 -12.55 -50.35
C GLY A 21 60.13 -12.83 -51.82
N SER A 22 60.91 -13.70 -52.44
CA SER A 22 60.64 -14.24 -53.78
C SER A 22 60.47 -15.75 -53.73
N ALA A 23 59.42 -16.26 -54.39
CA ALA A 23 59.04 -17.65 -54.40
C ALA A 23 58.48 -18.08 -55.76
N HIS A 24 58.29 -19.39 -55.94
CA HIS A 24 57.52 -19.91 -57.06
C HIS A 24 56.03 -19.72 -56.80
N CYS A 25 55.24 -19.47 -57.85
CA CYS A 25 53.83 -19.16 -57.67
C CYS A 25 53.05 -20.37 -57.15
N PRO A 26 52.29 -20.24 -56.05
CA PRO A 26 51.46 -21.30 -55.50
C PRO A 26 50.05 -21.34 -56.09
N LEU A 27 49.69 -20.39 -56.95
CA LEU A 27 48.31 -20.25 -57.43
C LEU A 27 47.96 -21.39 -58.40
N PRO A 28 46.79 -22.04 -58.24
CA PRO A 28 46.35 -23.10 -59.15
C PRO A 28 46.22 -22.64 -60.62
N SER A 29 45.90 -21.36 -60.82
CA SER A 29 45.80 -20.72 -62.14
C SER A 29 47.14 -20.68 -62.89
N HIS A 30 48.26 -20.87 -62.20
CA HIS A 30 49.60 -20.75 -62.76
C HIS A 30 50.02 -21.99 -63.62
N GLY A 31 49.23 -23.07 -63.58
CA GLY A 31 49.37 -24.22 -64.47
C GLY A 31 50.59 -25.13 -64.22
N GLY A 32 51.32 -24.97 -63.12
CA GLY A 32 52.46 -25.82 -62.74
C GLY A 32 53.56 -25.06 -61.97
N ARG A 33 54.64 -25.76 -61.56
CA ARG A 33 55.80 -25.14 -60.89
C ARG A 33 56.67 -24.37 -61.90
N ASP A 34 57.02 -23.14 -61.53
CA ASP A 34 57.77 -22.23 -62.40
C ASP A 34 59.25 -22.55 -62.45
N LYS A 35 59.91 -22.31 -63.59
CA LYS A 35 61.38 -22.43 -63.69
C LYS A 35 62.13 -21.33 -62.92
N HIS A 36 61.50 -20.17 -62.70
CA HIS A 36 62.06 -19.03 -61.96
C HIS A 36 61.02 -18.46 -60.96
N PRO A 37 61.44 -17.89 -59.82
CA PRO A 37 60.53 -17.28 -58.86
C PRO A 37 59.74 -16.13 -59.49
N SER A 38 58.44 -16.32 -59.67
CA SER A 38 57.50 -15.36 -60.31
C SER A 38 56.58 -14.68 -59.29
N PHE A 39 56.74 -15.02 -58.01
CA PHE A 39 55.85 -14.65 -56.92
C PHE A 39 56.60 -13.83 -55.88
N SER A 40 56.20 -12.57 -55.70
CA SER A 40 56.74 -11.67 -54.68
C SER A 40 55.81 -11.63 -53.48
N VAL A 41 56.38 -11.62 -52.29
CA VAL A 41 55.63 -11.54 -51.03
C VAL A 41 56.27 -10.51 -50.10
N ASN A 42 55.48 -9.85 -49.26
CA ASN A 42 55.98 -8.95 -48.22
C ASN A 42 55.42 -9.38 -46.85
N SER A 43 56.30 -9.80 -45.94
CA SER A 43 55.89 -10.33 -44.64
C SER A 43 55.44 -9.25 -43.64
N ALA A 44 55.90 -8.01 -43.80
CA ALA A 44 55.50 -6.89 -42.94
C ALA A 44 54.14 -6.32 -43.36
N GLN A 45 53.91 -6.22 -44.67
CA GLN A 45 52.65 -5.70 -45.24
C GLN A 45 51.58 -6.78 -45.39
N GLY A 46 51.95 -8.07 -45.34
CA GLY A 46 51.03 -9.18 -45.53
C GLY A 46 50.45 -9.23 -46.94
N THR A 47 51.26 -8.97 -47.95
CA THR A 47 50.84 -8.88 -49.36
C THR A 47 51.60 -9.85 -50.24
N PHE A 48 51.01 -10.18 -51.39
CA PHE A 48 51.65 -10.94 -52.45
C PHE A 48 51.39 -10.32 -53.82
N TYR A 49 52.24 -10.64 -54.78
CA TYR A 49 52.07 -10.32 -56.19
C TYR A 49 52.66 -11.41 -57.08
N CYS A 50 51.85 -11.94 -57.99
CA CYS A 50 52.29 -12.84 -59.05
C CYS A 50 52.58 -12.04 -60.32
N HIS A 51 53.84 -11.98 -60.74
CA HIS A 51 54.27 -11.19 -61.90
C HIS A 51 53.79 -11.74 -63.24
N LYS A 52 53.51 -13.05 -63.34
CA LYS A 52 53.03 -13.69 -64.57
C LYS A 52 51.54 -13.44 -64.80
N GLU A 53 50.72 -13.75 -63.79
CA GLU A 53 49.25 -13.55 -63.83
C GLU A 53 48.84 -12.09 -63.59
N LYS A 54 49.76 -11.23 -63.14
CA LYS A 54 49.51 -9.84 -62.74
C LYS A 54 48.44 -9.68 -61.66
N ILE A 55 48.38 -10.64 -60.73
CA ILE A 55 47.44 -10.66 -59.61
C ILE A 55 48.21 -10.44 -58.31
N GLY A 56 47.75 -9.51 -57.48
CA GLY A 56 48.24 -9.34 -56.12
C GLY A 56 47.12 -9.02 -55.14
N GLY A 57 47.41 -9.19 -53.86
CA GLY A 57 46.42 -9.06 -52.80
C GLY A 57 47.03 -9.28 -51.42
N GLY A 58 46.17 -9.29 -50.39
CA GLY A 58 46.57 -9.59 -49.01
C GLY A 58 46.65 -11.09 -48.72
N LEU A 59 47.23 -11.48 -47.57
CA LEU A 59 47.28 -12.89 -47.12
C LEU A 59 45.87 -13.52 -47.05
N LYS A 60 44.89 -12.70 -46.62
CA LYS A 60 43.45 -12.73 -46.97
C LYS A 60 43.10 -13.63 -48.16
N GLN A 61 43.29 -12.97 -49.30
CA GLN A 61 42.97 -13.45 -50.63
C GLN A 61 43.89 -14.58 -51.05
N LEU A 62 45.16 -14.58 -50.63
CA LEU A 62 46.09 -15.66 -50.95
C LEU A 62 45.60 -17.00 -50.37
N ALA A 63 45.10 -16.98 -49.14
CA ALA A 63 44.55 -18.15 -48.45
C ALA A 63 43.34 -18.72 -49.21
N GLU A 64 42.40 -17.85 -49.58
CA GLU A 64 41.22 -18.20 -50.38
C GLU A 64 41.60 -18.77 -51.75
N MET A 65 42.55 -18.13 -52.45
CA MET A 65 42.99 -18.54 -53.79
C MET A 65 43.78 -19.86 -53.81
N THR A 66 44.41 -20.22 -52.70
CA THR A 66 45.20 -21.47 -52.58
C THR A 66 44.48 -22.56 -51.80
N GLY A 67 43.25 -22.31 -51.33
CA GLY A 67 42.48 -23.24 -50.50
C GLY A 67 43.17 -23.54 -49.16
N ARG A 68 43.99 -22.61 -48.66
CA ARG A 68 44.71 -22.73 -47.39
C ARG A 68 44.02 -21.89 -46.34
N THR A 69 44.00 -22.38 -45.11
CA THR A 69 43.46 -21.63 -43.98
C THR A 69 44.56 -20.70 -43.47
N LEU A 70 44.25 -19.42 -43.33
CA LEU A 70 45.13 -18.52 -42.58
C LEU A 70 45.25 -19.03 -41.15
N PRO A 71 46.45 -19.15 -40.59
CA PRO A 71 46.62 -19.30 -39.16
C PRO A 71 45.89 -18.13 -38.50
N GLU A 72 44.96 -18.43 -37.60
CA GLU A 72 44.32 -17.39 -36.80
C GLU A 72 45.42 -16.52 -36.19
N GLU A 73 45.31 -15.20 -36.37
CA GLU A 73 46.16 -14.25 -35.69
C GLU A 73 45.98 -14.49 -34.20
N ARG A 74 46.87 -15.27 -33.60
CA ARG A 74 47.10 -15.19 -32.16
C ARG A 74 47.51 -13.74 -31.91
N PRO A 75 46.76 -12.98 -31.08
CA PRO A 75 47.30 -11.73 -30.58
C PRO A 75 48.64 -12.07 -29.97
N VAL A 76 49.69 -11.37 -30.38
CA VAL A 76 50.94 -11.37 -29.61
C VAL A 76 50.58 -10.78 -28.26
N TYR A 77 50.26 -11.65 -27.29
CA TYR A 77 50.03 -11.23 -25.92
C TYR A 77 51.32 -10.68 -25.37
N ALA A 78 51.22 -9.51 -24.76
CA ALA A 78 52.30 -8.67 -24.28
C ALA A 78 53.01 -9.23 -23.03
N ALA A 79 53.31 -10.54 -23.01
CA ALA A 79 54.07 -11.16 -21.94
C ALA A 79 55.60 -11.02 -22.14
N ASP A 80 56.07 -10.86 -23.38
CA ASP A 80 57.51 -10.87 -23.69
C ASP A 80 58.10 -9.49 -24.05
N ASN A 81 57.40 -8.39 -23.73
CA ASN A 81 57.99 -7.05 -23.84
C ASN A 81 58.46 -6.55 -22.46
N PRO A 82 59.78 -6.62 -22.15
CA PRO A 82 60.33 -6.19 -20.87
C PRO A 82 60.12 -4.69 -20.55
N GLN A 83 59.55 -3.90 -21.47
CA GLN A 83 59.24 -2.48 -21.27
C GLN A 83 57.81 -2.18 -20.78
N ARG A 84 56.89 -3.16 -20.69
CA ARG A 84 55.49 -2.91 -20.25
C ARG A 84 55.28 -3.30 -18.78
N ARG A 85 54.97 -2.31 -17.93
CA ARG A 85 54.64 -2.52 -16.51
C ARG A 85 53.13 -2.46 -16.30
N ILE A 86 52.57 -3.42 -15.56
CA ILE A 86 51.17 -3.37 -15.10
C ILE A 86 51.02 -2.22 -14.10
N VAL A 87 50.08 -1.31 -14.36
CA VAL A 87 49.79 -0.15 -13.50
C VAL A 87 48.43 -0.23 -12.82
N ALA A 88 47.50 -1.04 -13.34
CA ALA A 88 46.23 -1.35 -12.69
C ALA A 88 45.66 -2.68 -13.20
N THR A 89 44.87 -3.35 -12.37
CA THR A 89 44.10 -4.54 -12.71
C THR A 89 42.67 -4.36 -12.22
N TYR A 90 41.70 -4.68 -13.07
CA TYR A 90 40.28 -4.56 -12.77
C TYR A 90 39.64 -5.94 -12.85
N ASP A 91 39.06 -6.38 -11.73
CA ASP A 91 38.54 -7.73 -11.55
C ASP A 91 37.08 -7.80 -11.98
N TYR A 92 36.78 -8.71 -12.91
CA TYR A 92 35.43 -9.06 -13.31
C TYR A 92 35.06 -10.37 -12.61
N THR A 93 34.09 -10.27 -11.70
CA THR A 93 33.64 -11.39 -10.87
C THR A 93 32.22 -11.80 -11.22
N ASP A 94 31.83 -13.03 -10.88
CA ASP A 94 30.43 -13.44 -10.89
C ASP A 94 29.64 -12.82 -9.72
N ALA A 95 28.36 -13.19 -9.60
CA ALA A 95 27.47 -12.69 -8.55
C ALA A 95 27.93 -13.03 -7.13
N ASP A 96 28.68 -14.13 -6.96
CA ASP A 96 29.21 -14.59 -5.67
C ASP A 96 30.61 -14.00 -5.38
N GLY A 97 31.14 -13.16 -6.27
CA GLY A 97 32.44 -12.51 -6.12
C GLY A 97 33.62 -13.37 -6.58
N ARG A 98 33.39 -14.51 -7.24
CA ARG A 98 34.48 -15.35 -7.79
C ARG A 98 35.03 -14.71 -9.06
N LEU A 99 36.36 -14.61 -9.14
CA LEU A 99 37.06 -14.04 -10.28
C LEU A 99 36.82 -14.85 -11.57
N LEU A 100 36.27 -14.18 -12.59
CA LEU A 100 36.09 -14.72 -13.95
C LEU A 100 37.25 -14.32 -14.86
N TYR A 101 37.57 -13.03 -14.89
CA TYR A 101 38.65 -12.47 -15.70
C TYR A 101 39.08 -11.09 -15.19
N GLN A 102 40.16 -10.54 -15.75
CA GLN A 102 40.69 -9.23 -15.44
C GLN A 102 40.93 -8.41 -16.70
N THR A 103 40.65 -7.11 -16.63
CA THR A 103 41.27 -6.12 -17.53
C THR A 103 42.55 -5.60 -16.87
N VAL A 104 43.67 -5.66 -17.60
CA VAL A 104 45.00 -5.22 -17.16
C VAL A 104 45.39 -3.96 -17.92
N ARG A 105 45.77 -2.91 -17.20
CA ARG A 105 46.30 -1.65 -17.75
C ARG A 105 47.81 -1.60 -17.62
N PHE A 106 48.50 -1.21 -18.69
CA PHE A 106 49.97 -1.09 -18.76
C PHE A 106 50.46 0.36 -18.86
N SER A 107 51.73 0.55 -18.55
CA SER A 107 52.56 1.71 -18.94
C SER A 107 53.74 1.23 -19.80
N PRO A 108 53.99 1.81 -21.01
CA PRO A 108 53.17 2.80 -21.73
C PRO A 108 51.72 2.34 -21.98
N LYS A 109 50.78 3.28 -22.17
CA LYS A 109 49.31 3.02 -22.17
C LYS A 109 48.95 1.87 -23.11
N GLY A 110 48.39 0.82 -22.53
CA GLY A 110 47.84 -0.34 -23.24
C GLY A 110 46.92 -1.14 -22.32
N PHE A 111 46.02 -1.92 -22.91
CA PHE A 111 45.08 -2.77 -22.18
C PHE A 111 45.15 -4.21 -22.70
N ALA A 112 45.02 -5.19 -21.82
CA ALA A 112 44.85 -6.60 -22.19
C ALA A 112 43.89 -7.28 -21.22
N GLN A 113 43.23 -8.35 -21.66
CA GLN A 113 42.39 -9.17 -20.80
C GLN A 113 43.08 -10.49 -20.49
N ARG A 114 42.86 -11.01 -19.28
CA ARG A 114 43.34 -12.33 -18.86
C ARG A 114 42.32 -13.01 -17.96
N ARG A 115 42.33 -14.34 -17.91
CA ARG A 115 41.53 -15.15 -17.01
C ARG A 115 42.41 -16.11 -16.22
N PRO A 116 41.96 -16.56 -15.03
CA PRO A 116 42.67 -17.61 -14.30
C PRO A 116 42.84 -18.86 -15.17
N ASP A 117 44.04 -19.43 -15.14
CA ASP A 117 44.33 -20.69 -15.81
C ASP A 117 43.73 -21.87 -14.99
N PRO A 118 42.76 -22.61 -15.53
CA PRO A 118 42.12 -23.71 -14.80
C PRO A 118 43.08 -24.87 -14.51
N ASP A 119 44.11 -25.04 -15.36
CA ASP A 119 45.09 -26.14 -15.25
C ASP A 119 46.29 -25.75 -14.38
N ARG A 120 46.47 -24.45 -14.12
CA ARG A 120 47.60 -23.92 -13.34
C ARG A 120 47.13 -22.88 -12.31
N PRO A 121 46.90 -23.27 -11.04
CA PRO A 121 46.55 -22.34 -9.97
C PRO A 121 47.55 -21.18 -9.86
N GLY A 122 47.06 -19.94 -9.93
CA GLY A 122 47.87 -18.72 -9.96
C GLY A 122 48.45 -18.34 -11.33
N GLY A 123 48.26 -19.18 -12.34
CA GLY A 123 48.55 -18.90 -13.74
C GLY A 123 47.46 -18.05 -14.41
N TRP A 124 47.82 -17.44 -15.54
CA TRP A 124 46.93 -16.59 -16.32
C TRP A 124 46.93 -17.01 -17.79
N LEU A 125 45.73 -17.20 -18.34
CA LEU A 125 45.51 -17.28 -19.77
C LEU A 125 45.15 -15.88 -20.28
N TRP A 126 45.86 -15.38 -21.28
CA TRP A 126 45.69 -14.00 -21.78
C TRP A 126 44.53 -13.85 -22.77
N ASN A 127 43.46 -14.63 -22.63
CA ASN A 127 42.27 -14.54 -23.49
C ASN A 127 41.01 -14.59 -22.63
N LEU A 128 39.85 -14.40 -23.27
CA LEU A 128 38.54 -14.56 -22.64
C LEU A 128 37.77 -15.76 -23.22
N ASP A 129 38.47 -16.73 -23.81
CA ASP A 129 37.83 -17.85 -24.50
C ASP A 129 37.00 -18.67 -23.51
N GLY A 130 35.72 -18.92 -23.80
CA GLY A 130 34.84 -19.65 -22.88
C GLY A 130 34.48 -18.90 -21.59
N VAL A 131 34.72 -17.59 -21.51
CA VAL A 131 34.28 -16.74 -20.39
C VAL A 131 33.12 -15.86 -20.84
N THR A 132 31.99 -15.95 -20.15
CA THR A 132 30.84 -15.06 -20.39
C THR A 132 31.15 -13.66 -19.89
N PRO A 133 31.07 -12.63 -20.74
CA PRO A 133 31.27 -11.25 -20.32
C PRO A 133 30.25 -10.80 -19.28
N VAL A 134 30.72 -10.07 -18.27
CA VAL A 134 29.88 -9.46 -17.24
C VAL A 134 30.19 -7.96 -17.10
N PRO A 135 29.25 -7.13 -16.63
CA PRO A 135 29.54 -5.77 -16.22
C PRO A 135 30.58 -5.72 -15.09
N TYR A 136 31.45 -4.71 -15.12
CA TYR A 136 32.44 -4.48 -14.05
C TYR A 136 31.73 -4.19 -12.71
N ARG A 137 32.26 -4.68 -11.58
CA ARG A 137 31.63 -4.56 -10.25
C ARG A 137 30.23 -5.22 -10.15
N LEU A 138 30.06 -6.38 -10.79
CA LEU A 138 28.78 -7.09 -10.88
C LEU A 138 28.04 -7.28 -9.53
N PRO A 139 28.68 -7.70 -8.42
CA PRO A 139 27.95 -7.87 -7.15
C PRO A 139 27.29 -6.56 -6.66
N ALA A 140 28.04 -5.46 -6.67
CA ALA A 140 27.51 -4.14 -6.29
C ALA A 140 26.42 -3.65 -7.27
N LEU A 141 26.55 -3.97 -8.56
CA LEU A 141 25.52 -3.69 -9.55
C LEU A 141 24.22 -4.44 -9.24
N LEU A 142 24.30 -5.74 -8.97
CA LEU A 142 23.11 -6.55 -8.68
C LEU A 142 22.41 -6.10 -7.38
N GLU A 143 23.19 -5.74 -6.36
CA GLU A 143 22.65 -5.15 -5.12
C GLU A 143 21.92 -3.83 -5.38
N ALA A 144 22.54 -2.93 -6.14
CA ALA A 144 21.94 -1.64 -6.51
C ALA A 144 20.65 -1.81 -7.32
N LEU A 145 20.63 -2.77 -8.26
CA LEU A 145 19.47 -3.10 -9.08
C LEU A 145 18.34 -3.71 -8.24
N ALA A 146 18.66 -4.62 -7.31
CA ALA A 146 17.68 -5.19 -6.38
C ALA A 146 17.06 -4.12 -5.48
N ALA A 147 17.86 -3.14 -5.05
CA ALA A 147 17.41 -1.98 -4.28
C ALA A 147 16.70 -0.89 -5.13
N SER A 148 16.56 -1.08 -6.46
CA SER A 148 15.98 -0.10 -7.39
C SER A 148 16.63 1.29 -7.34
N THR A 149 17.93 1.33 -7.04
CA THR A 149 18.74 2.56 -6.97
C THR A 149 19.24 2.99 -8.35
N GLN A 150 19.75 4.22 -8.44
CA GLN A 150 20.33 4.77 -9.66
C GLN A 150 21.67 4.10 -9.97
N VAL A 151 21.83 3.55 -11.18
CA VAL A 151 23.08 2.98 -11.68
C VAL A 151 23.72 3.90 -12.72
N TYR A 152 25.05 3.94 -12.74
CA TYR A 152 25.85 4.72 -13.69
C TYR A 152 26.66 3.80 -14.60
N VAL A 153 26.62 4.04 -15.92
CA VAL A 153 27.49 3.33 -16.89
C VAL A 153 28.44 4.34 -17.52
N VAL A 154 29.72 4.05 -17.41
CA VAL A 154 30.85 4.85 -17.92
C VAL A 154 31.67 4.05 -18.93
N GLU A 155 32.61 4.66 -19.64
CA GLU A 155 33.39 3.96 -20.68
C GLU A 155 34.55 3.11 -20.17
N GLY A 156 35.10 3.44 -19.00
CA GLY A 156 36.30 2.79 -18.47
C GLY A 156 36.19 2.38 -17.00
N GLU A 157 36.97 1.38 -16.60
CA GLU A 157 36.96 0.85 -15.23
C GLU A 157 37.47 1.89 -14.21
N LYS A 158 38.44 2.72 -14.62
CA LYS A 158 38.95 3.87 -13.83
C LYS A 158 37.81 4.80 -13.42
N ASP A 159 36.96 5.15 -14.37
CA ASP A 159 35.83 6.07 -14.16
C ASP A 159 34.78 5.46 -13.24
N ALA A 160 34.54 4.15 -13.38
CA ALA A 160 33.61 3.42 -12.54
C ALA A 160 34.11 3.40 -11.08
N ASP A 161 35.41 3.19 -10.88
CA ASP A 161 36.00 3.21 -9.54
C ASP A 161 35.97 4.61 -8.91
N ARG A 162 36.15 5.68 -9.68
CA ARG A 162 36.02 7.06 -9.17
C ARG A 162 34.60 7.39 -8.72
N LEU A 163 33.58 6.98 -9.47
CA LEU A 163 32.18 7.15 -9.05
C LEU A 163 31.83 6.25 -7.86
N ALA A 164 32.38 5.03 -7.81
CA ALA A 164 32.22 4.15 -6.67
C ALA A 164 32.85 4.72 -5.39
N ALA A 165 33.96 5.45 -5.49
CA ALA A 165 34.55 6.17 -4.36
C ALA A 165 33.65 7.29 -3.81
N TRP A 166 32.70 7.80 -4.61
CA TRP A 166 31.63 8.69 -4.16
C TRP A 166 30.40 7.97 -3.57
N GLY A 167 30.45 6.64 -3.45
CA GLY A 167 29.32 5.83 -2.97
C GLY A 167 28.23 5.59 -4.03
N LEU A 168 28.50 5.86 -5.30
CA LEU A 168 27.57 5.59 -6.40
C LEU A 168 27.78 4.19 -6.98
N CYS A 169 26.71 3.53 -7.41
CA CYS A 169 26.83 2.28 -8.14
C CYS A 169 27.20 2.55 -9.61
N ALA A 170 28.47 2.38 -9.96
CA ALA A 170 28.97 2.56 -11.32
C ALA A 170 29.56 1.28 -11.91
N THR A 171 29.38 1.09 -13.22
CA THR A 171 29.85 -0.09 -13.97
C THR A 171 30.30 0.27 -15.40
N THR A 172 30.93 -0.69 -16.08
CA THR A 172 31.33 -0.60 -17.49
C THR A 172 31.51 -1.99 -18.13
N ASN A 173 31.69 -2.05 -19.45
CA ASN A 173 32.08 -3.25 -20.18
C ASN A 173 33.60 -3.31 -20.38
N HIS A 174 34.16 -4.52 -20.44
CA HIS A 174 35.56 -4.69 -20.78
C HIS A 174 35.84 -4.30 -22.25
N GLY A 175 37.07 -3.89 -22.55
CA GLY A 175 37.52 -3.62 -23.92
C GLY A 175 37.09 -2.28 -24.52
N GLY A 176 36.44 -1.42 -23.72
CA GLY A 176 36.11 -0.04 -24.08
C GLY A 176 34.99 0.09 -25.12
N ALA A 177 35.00 1.19 -25.86
CA ALA A 177 33.97 1.54 -26.83
C ALA A 177 33.68 0.43 -27.86
N LYS A 178 32.40 0.26 -28.19
CA LYS A 178 31.86 -0.76 -29.12
C LYS A 178 31.93 -2.22 -28.62
N LYS A 179 32.38 -2.47 -27.39
CA LYS A 179 32.47 -3.83 -26.80
C LYS A 179 31.33 -4.17 -25.83
N TRP A 180 30.29 -3.33 -25.77
CA TRP A 180 29.04 -3.66 -25.08
C TRP A 180 28.31 -4.77 -25.85
N LYS A 181 27.86 -5.79 -25.13
CA LYS A 181 27.19 -6.99 -25.67
C LYS A 181 25.88 -7.27 -24.95
N ALA A 182 25.04 -8.13 -25.53
CA ALA A 182 23.74 -8.49 -24.97
C ALA A 182 23.84 -9.09 -23.55
N GLU A 183 24.91 -9.83 -23.25
CA GLU A 183 25.18 -10.42 -21.94
C GLU A 183 25.36 -9.35 -20.85
N HIS A 184 25.96 -8.20 -21.17
CA HIS A 184 26.06 -7.08 -20.24
C HIS A 184 24.68 -6.49 -19.93
N ALA A 185 23.88 -6.27 -20.98
CA ALA A 185 22.52 -5.77 -20.82
C ALA A 185 21.64 -6.75 -20.05
N ALA A 186 21.88 -8.07 -20.15
CA ALA A 186 21.11 -9.14 -19.50
C ALA A 186 21.07 -9.06 -17.95
N CYS A 187 21.98 -8.31 -17.33
CA CYS A 187 21.99 -8.07 -15.89
C CYS A 187 20.93 -7.05 -15.41
N PHE A 188 20.39 -6.21 -16.29
CA PHE A 188 19.50 -5.08 -15.93
C PHE A 188 17.99 -5.41 -16.05
N PRO A 189 17.22 -5.49 -14.94
CA PRO A 189 15.79 -5.75 -15.01
C PRO A 189 15.00 -4.60 -15.65
N ALA A 190 13.80 -4.90 -16.15
CA ALA A 190 12.89 -3.89 -16.66
C ALA A 190 12.60 -2.81 -15.59
N GLY A 191 12.59 -1.54 -16.01
CA GLY A 191 12.41 -0.39 -15.13
C GLY A 191 13.67 0.11 -14.42
N ALA A 192 14.82 -0.57 -14.56
CA ALA A 192 16.09 -0.12 -13.98
C ALA A 192 16.44 1.32 -14.41
N LYS A 193 16.86 2.15 -13.45
CA LYS A 193 17.26 3.55 -13.69
C LYS A 193 18.76 3.61 -13.98
N VAL A 194 19.12 4.03 -15.19
CA VAL A 194 20.51 4.00 -15.66
C VAL A 194 20.91 5.36 -16.23
N ALA A 195 22.02 5.92 -15.74
CA ALA A 195 22.62 7.14 -16.23
C ALA A 195 23.89 6.78 -17.02
N LEU A 196 23.98 7.24 -18.26
CA LEU A 196 25.06 6.93 -19.19
C LEU A 196 25.97 8.15 -19.33
N LEU A 197 27.27 7.95 -19.10
CA LEU A 197 28.28 9.01 -19.05
C LEU A 197 29.32 8.74 -20.16
N PRO A 198 29.18 9.40 -21.33
CA PRO A 198 30.11 9.24 -22.43
C PRO A 198 31.39 10.06 -22.20
N ASP A 199 32.49 9.60 -22.80
CA ASP A 199 33.68 10.40 -23.03
C ASP A 199 33.32 11.56 -23.99
N ASN A 200 33.99 12.70 -23.84
CA ASN A 200 33.73 13.91 -24.61
C ASN A 200 34.34 13.84 -26.02
N ASP A 201 33.99 12.80 -26.78
CA ASP A 201 34.32 12.65 -28.19
C ASP A 201 33.18 11.94 -28.97
N GLY A 202 33.32 11.86 -30.29
CA GLY A 202 32.30 11.24 -31.15
C GLY A 202 32.20 9.72 -30.98
N VAL A 203 33.29 9.05 -30.59
CA VAL A 203 33.33 7.59 -30.42
C VAL A 203 32.62 7.21 -29.12
N GLY A 204 32.88 7.95 -28.06
CA GLY A 204 32.29 7.73 -26.75
C GLY A 204 30.79 7.98 -26.71
N ARG A 205 30.35 9.09 -27.30
CA ARG A 205 28.92 9.36 -27.50
C ARG A 205 28.22 8.26 -28.30
N ALA A 206 28.85 7.76 -29.36
CA ALA A 206 28.29 6.66 -30.16
C ALA A 206 28.23 5.34 -29.38
N HIS A 207 29.22 5.07 -28.52
CA HIS A 207 29.24 3.91 -27.64
C HIS A 207 28.10 3.96 -26.62
N MET A 208 27.94 5.06 -25.88
CA MET A 208 26.85 5.20 -24.92
C MET A 208 25.47 5.20 -25.59
N GLN A 209 25.37 5.65 -26.85
CA GLN A 209 24.15 5.50 -27.63
C GLN A 209 23.81 4.03 -27.92
N LEU A 210 24.81 3.19 -28.21
CA LEU A 210 24.64 1.74 -28.38
C LEU A 210 24.21 1.09 -27.07
N VAL A 211 24.84 1.45 -25.95
CA VAL A 211 24.45 0.97 -24.60
C VAL A 211 23.01 1.36 -24.29
N ARG A 212 22.62 2.62 -24.56
CA ARG A 212 21.25 3.11 -24.35
C ARG A 212 20.23 2.27 -25.10
N ASN A 213 20.46 2.03 -26.39
CA ASN A 213 19.55 1.26 -27.22
C ASN A 213 19.40 -0.18 -26.70
N SER A 214 20.51 -0.80 -26.30
CA SER A 214 20.53 -2.16 -25.74
C SER A 214 19.75 -2.27 -24.42
N LEU A 215 19.85 -1.27 -23.54
CA LEU A 215 19.10 -1.22 -22.28
C LEU A 215 17.62 -0.88 -22.48
N GLN A 216 17.29 0.00 -23.43
CA GLN A 216 15.91 0.34 -23.77
C GLN A 216 15.14 -0.85 -24.34
N GLN A 217 15.79 -1.73 -25.11
CA GLN A 217 15.20 -3.00 -25.56
C GLN A 217 14.79 -3.93 -24.39
N ARG A 218 15.36 -3.72 -23.20
CA ARG A 218 14.98 -4.42 -21.96
C ARG A 218 14.01 -3.61 -21.07
N ASN A 219 13.40 -2.55 -21.60
CA ASN A 219 12.52 -1.63 -20.87
C ASN A 219 13.20 -0.92 -19.68
N CYS A 220 14.52 -0.68 -19.74
CA CYS A 220 15.21 0.13 -18.74
C CYS A 220 15.01 1.64 -19.01
N LYS A 221 15.04 2.46 -17.95
CA LYS A 221 15.04 3.93 -18.03
C LYS A 221 16.49 4.42 -18.15
N ALA A 222 17.02 4.43 -19.37
CA ALA A 222 18.40 4.83 -19.66
C ALA A 222 18.49 6.27 -20.17
N THR A 223 19.14 7.14 -19.39
CA THR A 223 19.35 8.57 -19.69
C THR A 223 20.80 8.83 -20.06
N LEU A 224 21.04 9.48 -21.21
CA LEU A 224 22.38 9.92 -21.61
C LEU A 224 22.66 11.29 -20.99
N LEU A 225 23.72 11.38 -20.19
CA LEU A 225 24.14 12.62 -19.55
C LEU A 225 25.17 13.36 -20.40
N GLN A 226 25.16 14.69 -20.30
CA GLN A 226 26.18 15.56 -20.87
C GLN A 226 26.95 16.21 -19.72
N LEU A 227 28.26 15.98 -19.68
CA LEU A 227 29.16 16.63 -18.73
C LEU A 227 29.76 17.88 -19.40
N ASP A 228 29.35 19.06 -18.94
CA ASP A 228 29.84 20.32 -19.47
C ASP A 228 31.27 20.63 -18.99
N GLY A 229 32.03 21.39 -19.77
CA GLY A 229 33.36 21.86 -19.40
C GLY A 229 34.51 20.86 -19.58
N LEU A 230 34.23 19.67 -20.14
CA LEU A 230 35.26 18.68 -20.44
C LEU A 230 36.15 19.08 -21.64
N PRO A 231 37.47 18.82 -21.60
CA PRO A 231 38.33 18.91 -22.78
C PRO A 231 37.91 17.87 -23.86
N ASP A 232 38.42 18.01 -25.08
CA ASP A 232 38.24 17.00 -26.12
C ASP A 232 38.79 15.65 -25.64
N LYS A 233 37.97 14.58 -25.76
CA LYS A 233 38.23 13.24 -25.19
C LYS A 233 38.33 13.17 -23.68
N GLY A 234 37.85 14.20 -22.96
CA GLY A 234 37.77 14.17 -21.51
C GLY A 234 36.72 13.17 -21.01
N ASP A 235 36.96 12.53 -19.88
CA ASP A 235 36.06 11.55 -19.26
C ASP A 235 35.51 12.06 -17.91
N VAL A 236 34.65 11.27 -17.24
CA VAL A 236 34.12 11.68 -15.94
C VAL A 236 35.21 11.84 -14.88
N SER A 237 36.37 11.16 -14.99
CA SER A 237 37.50 11.44 -14.11
C SER A 237 38.02 12.86 -14.29
N ASP A 238 38.18 13.32 -15.53
CA ASP A 238 38.61 14.69 -15.83
C ASP A 238 37.60 15.71 -15.32
N TRP A 239 36.31 15.39 -15.40
CA TRP A 239 35.24 16.22 -14.84
C TRP A 239 35.33 16.33 -13.31
N ILE A 240 35.65 15.22 -12.64
CA ILE A 240 35.89 15.22 -11.19
C ILE A 240 37.16 16.03 -10.86
N ASP A 241 38.22 15.88 -11.64
CA ASP A 241 39.49 16.59 -11.46
C ASP A 241 39.35 18.11 -11.71
N ALA A 242 38.35 18.54 -12.49
CA ALA A 242 37.98 19.94 -12.67
C ALA A 242 37.25 20.57 -11.46
N GLY A 243 37.01 19.80 -10.39
CA GLY A 243 36.46 20.29 -9.12
C GLY A 243 34.95 20.09 -8.95
N HIS A 244 34.29 19.35 -9.83
CA HIS A 244 32.88 19.01 -9.70
C HIS A 244 32.63 17.97 -8.59
N THR A 245 31.43 18.01 -8.01
CA THR A 245 31.05 17.21 -6.85
C THR A 245 30.02 16.13 -7.19
N VAL A 246 29.83 15.17 -6.28
CA VAL A 246 28.74 14.18 -6.40
C VAL A 246 27.37 14.84 -6.50
N ALA A 247 27.16 15.98 -5.83
CA ALA A 247 25.90 16.72 -5.89
C ALA A 247 25.64 17.29 -7.30
N ASP A 248 26.67 17.79 -7.97
CA ASP A 248 26.58 18.28 -9.35
C ASP A 248 26.16 17.14 -10.30
N LEU A 249 26.70 15.93 -10.10
CA LEU A 249 26.36 14.76 -10.92
C LEU A 249 24.92 14.28 -10.66
N LEU A 250 24.47 14.27 -9.41
CA LEU A 250 23.09 13.92 -9.05
C LEU A 250 22.08 14.88 -9.70
N GLN A 251 22.40 16.17 -9.80
CA GLN A 251 21.55 17.15 -10.49
C GLN A 251 21.41 16.92 -11.99
N LEU A 252 22.42 16.34 -12.65
CA LEU A 252 22.34 15.99 -14.07
C LEU A 252 21.43 14.79 -14.32
N VAL A 253 21.36 13.85 -13.37
CA VAL A 253 20.46 12.68 -13.42
C VAL A 253 19.00 13.08 -13.20
N GLU A 254 18.78 14.05 -12.31
CA GLU A 254 17.47 14.65 -12.04
C GLU A 254 17.43 16.08 -12.60
N PRO A 255 17.39 16.27 -13.94
CA PRO A 255 17.29 17.61 -14.49
C PRO A 255 16.04 18.28 -13.88
N PRO A 256 16.12 19.54 -13.44
CA PRO A 256 14.94 20.23 -12.94
C PRO A 256 13.87 20.15 -14.03
N VAL A 257 12.71 19.59 -13.66
CA VAL A 257 11.54 19.53 -14.53
C VAL A 257 11.42 20.89 -15.21
N PRO A 258 11.40 20.97 -16.56
CA PRO A 258 11.16 22.22 -17.24
C PRO A 258 9.91 22.81 -16.61
N ASP A 259 10.05 23.99 -15.99
CA ASP A 259 8.91 24.67 -15.38
C ASP A 259 7.97 25.08 -16.51
N GLU A 260 7.06 24.17 -16.90
CA GLU A 260 6.01 24.35 -17.90
C GLU A 260 4.94 25.31 -17.38
N HIS A 261 4.87 25.49 -16.07
CA HIS A 261 3.92 26.39 -15.43
C HIS A 261 4.32 27.85 -15.59
N TYR A 262 3.34 28.68 -15.88
CA TYR A 262 3.52 30.13 -15.91
C TYR A 262 3.96 30.67 -14.54
N LEU A 263 4.69 31.79 -14.53
CA LEU A 263 5.11 32.49 -13.31
C LEU A 263 3.95 33.33 -12.74
N THR A 264 2.90 32.64 -12.30
CA THR A 264 1.66 33.21 -11.76
C THR A 264 1.20 32.43 -10.52
N ASP A 265 0.24 32.98 -9.77
CA ASP A 265 -0.34 32.28 -8.61
C ASP A 265 -1.08 31.00 -9.02
N LEU A 266 -1.66 30.98 -10.24
CA LEU A 266 -2.26 29.77 -10.81
C LEU A 266 -1.19 28.74 -11.16
N GLY A 267 -0.10 29.14 -11.81
CA GLY A 267 1.01 28.23 -12.06
C GLY A 267 1.63 27.72 -10.76
N ASN A 268 1.66 28.52 -9.69
CA ASN A 268 2.06 28.05 -8.36
C ASN A 268 1.09 27.01 -7.80
N ALA A 269 -0.22 27.15 -8.03
CA ALA A 269 -1.20 26.15 -7.63
C ALA A 269 -1.05 24.84 -8.41
N GLU A 270 -0.68 24.91 -9.69
CA GLU A 270 -0.35 23.74 -10.52
C GLU A 270 0.94 23.06 -10.03
N ARG A 271 2.01 23.82 -9.76
CA ARG A 271 3.25 23.30 -9.13
C ARG A 271 2.97 22.59 -7.80
N LEU A 272 2.08 23.16 -6.98
CA LEU A 272 1.66 22.56 -5.72
C LEU A 272 0.94 21.22 -5.99
N ALA A 273 0.04 21.18 -6.98
CA ALA A 273 -0.70 20.00 -7.39
C ALA A 273 0.23 18.88 -7.89
N GLU A 274 1.22 19.19 -8.71
CA GLU A 274 2.18 18.19 -9.18
C GLU A 274 2.99 17.59 -8.03
N ARG A 275 3.46 18.41 -7.09
CA ARG A 275 4.32 17.97 -5.98
C ARG A 275 3.58 17.27 -4.86
N HIS A 276 2.39 17.76 -4.54
CA HIS A 276 1.68 17.38 -3.32
C HIS A 276 0.28 16.84 -3.58
N GLY A 277 -0.12 16.68 -4.85
CA GLY A 277 -1.41 16.15 -5.29
C GLY A 277 -1.70 14.73 -4.84
N GLN A 278 -0.73 13.99 -4.30
CA GLN A 278 -0.97 12.67 -3.69
C GLN A 278 -1.09 12.72 -2.16
N SER A 279 -0.71 13.83 -1.53
CA SER A 279 -0.57 13.98 -0.08
C SER A 279 -1.40 15.09 0.54
N LEU A 280 -2.08 15.90 -0.30
CA LEU A 280 -3.05 16.90 0.13
C LEU A 280 -4.39 16.67 -0.57
N ARG A 281 -5.47 16.98 0.13
CA ARG A 281 -6.83 17.09 -0.43
C ARG A 281 -7.51 18.32 0.14
N TYR A 282 -8.42 18.92 -0.60
CA TYR A 282 -9.30 19.97 -0.12
C TYR A 282 -10.74 19.49 -0.21
N CYS A 283 -11.43 19.52 0.93
CA CYS A 283 -12.84 19.20 0.99
C CYS A 283 -13.66 20.47 1.13
N GLY A 284 -14.36 20.85 0.06
CA GLY A 284 -15.18 22.07 0.01
C GLY A 284 -16.26 22.09 1.09
N ALA A 285 -16.94 20.96 1.30
CA ALA A 285 -17.98 20.83 2.33
C ALA A 285 -17.44 20.94 3.76
N PHE A 286 -16.18 20.59 4.01
CA PHE A 286 -15.54 20.81 5.31
C PHE A 286 -14.95 22.23 5.43
N GLY A 287 -14.72 22.91 4.31
CA GLY A 287 -13.97 24.17 4.27
C GLY A 287 -12.52 24.01 4.75
N LYS A 288 -11.94 22.81 4.59
CA LYS A 288 -10.65 22.44 5.19
C LYS A 288 -9.81 21.60 4.23
N TRP A 289 -8.49 21.80 4.34
CA TRP A 289 -7.49 20.90 3.77
C TRP A 289 -7.37 19.63 4.62
N LEU A 290 -6.91 18.57 3.98
CA LEU A 290 -6.50 17.33 4.60
C LEU A 290 -5.09 16.96 4.16
N ASP A 291 -4.27 16.50 5.11
CA ASP A 291 -2.91 15.99 4.89
C ASP A 291 -2.84 14.48 5.08
N TRP A 292 -2.07 13.83 4.22
CA TRP A 292 -1.68 12.43 4.40
C TRP A 292 -0.51 12.34 5.38
N ASP A 293 -0.73 11.66 6.51
CA ASP A 293 0.27 11.55 7.59
C ASP A 293 1.17 10.32 7.50
N GLY A 294 1.13 9.60 6.38
CA GLY A 294 1.79 8.32 6.18
C GLY A 294 0.87 7.12 6.42
N ARG A 295 -0.21 7.28 7.19
CA ARG A 295 -1.15 6.21 7.56
C ARG A 295 -2.59 6.53 7.18
N ARG A 296 -2.99 7.79 7.23
CA ARG A 296 -4.35 8.26 6.96
C ARG A 296 -4.42 9.72 6.51
N TRP A 297 -5.58 10.10 6.02
CA TRP A 297 -5.95 11.50 5.79
C TRP A 297 -6.45 12.15 7.08
N ARG A 298 -5.83 13.25 7.49
CA ARG A 298 -6.26 14.04 8.65
C ARG A 298 -6.70 15.40 8.21
N ARG A 299 -7.64 16.00 8.94
CA ARG A 299 -7.97 17.42 8.75
C ARG A 299 -6.75 18.24 9.18
N ASP A 300 -6.28 19.11 8.28
CA ASP A 300 -5.15 19.96 8.57
C ASP A 300 -5.55 20.99 9.65
N THR A 301 -4.95 20.82 10.82
CA THR A 301 -5.10 21.70 11.99
C THR A 301 -3.78 22.39 12.35
N THR A 302 -2.69 22.05 11.64
CA THR A 302 -1.33 22.50 11.97
C THR A 302 -0.75 23.44 10.91
N GLY A 303 -1.48 23.68 9.81
CA GLY A 303 -1.02 24.49 8.68
C GLY A 303 -0.08 23.72 7.75
N GLU A 304 -0.23 22.41 7.64
CA GLU A 304 0.56 21.56 6.76
C GLU A 304 0.42 21.96 5.29
N ALA A 305 -0.80 22.30 4.84
CA ALA A 305 -1.01 22.81 3.49
C ALA A 305 -0.20 24.10 3.24
N CYS A 306 -0.11 24.99 4.25
CA CYS A 306 0.71 26.20 4.17
C CYS A 306 2.22 25.91 4.14
N ARG A 307 2.68 24.87 4.86
CA ARG A 307 4.09 24.44 4.81
C ARG A 307 4.47 23.88 3.44
N ARG A 308 3.63 23.01 2.87
CA ARG A 308 3.79 22.43 1.51
C ARG A 308 3.76 23.52 0.44
N ALA A 309 2.91 24.52 0.63
CA ALA A 309 2.87 25.73 -0.18
C ALA A 309 4.21 26.50 -0.14
N ALA A 310 4.75 26.77 1.04
CA ALA A 310 6.03 27.43 1.19
C ALA A 310 7.19 26.60 0.59
N GLU A 311 7.16 25.27 0.75
CA GLU A 311 8.14 24.35 0.15
C GLU A 311 8.12 24.41 -1.38
N THR A 312 6.92 24.40 -1.98
CA THR A 312 6.74 24.57 -3.44
C THR A 312 7.41 25.85 -3.94
N VAL A 313 7.19 26.98 -3.25
CA VAL A 313 7.81 28.26 -3.62
C VAL A 313 9.33 28.23 -3.42
N ARG A 314 9.83 27.62 -2.34
CA ARG A 314 11.28 27.47 -2.10
C ARG A 314 11.95 26.67 -3.21
N ASN A 315 11.26 25.71 -3.81
CA ASN A 315 11.81 24.98 -4.94
C ASN A 315 12.02 25.88 -6.18
N ILE A 316 11.19 26.89 -6.40
CA ILE A 316 11.40 27.87 -7.49
C ILE A 316 12.73 28.62 -7.28
N ARG A 317 13.10 28.93 -6.03
CA ARG A 317 14.44 29.49 -5.73
C ARG A 317 15.55 28.52 -6.11
N ALA A 318 15.40 27.24 -5.75
CA ALA A 318 16.36 26.21 -6.12
C ALA A 318 16.49 26.08 -7.64
N GLN A 319 15.38 26.07 -8.38
CA GLN A 319 15.39 26.07 -9.85
C GLN A 319 16.10 27.31 -10.41
N ALA A 320 15.90 28.48 -9.81
CA ALA A 320 16.58 29.70 -10.23
C ALA A 320 18.10 29.58 -10.06
N ALA A 321 18.58 29.01 -8.96
CA ALA A 321 20.02 28.82 -8.70
C ALA A 321 20.68 27.92 -9.76
N HIS A 322 19.99 26.88 -10.21
CA HIS A 322 20.50 25.92 -11.21
C HIS A 322 20.18 26.32 -12.67
N CYS A 323 19.48 27.43 -12.90
CA CYS A 323 19.13 27.87 -14.25
C CYS A 323 20.35 28.46 -14.97
N SER A 324 20.82 27.82 -16.04
CA SER A 324 21.97 28.28 -16.84
C SER A 324 21.70 29.57 -17.61
N ASN A 325 20.46 29.81 -18.05
CA ASN A 325 20.07 31.03 -18.77
C ASN A 325 19.93 32.25 -17.82
N PRO A 326 20.76 33.31 -17.97
CA PRO A 326 20.76 34.43 -17.04
C PRO A 326 19.43 35.22 -17.00
N LYS A 327 18.73 35.36 -18.14
CA LYS A 327 17.45 36.08 -18.20
C LYS A 327 16.36 35.32 -17.44
N ARG A 328 16.29 34.00 -17.65
CA ARG A 328 15.33 33.13 -16.96
C ARG A 328 15.63 33.02 -15.47
N ARG A 329 16.91 32.91 -15.08
CA ARG A 329 17.36 32.96 -13.68
C ARG A 329 16.83 34.20 -12.95
N LYS A 330 17.01 35.38 -13.53
CA LYS A 330 16.55 36.65 -12.93
C LYS A 330 15.02 36.70 -12.77
N LEU A 331 14.27 36.18 -13.75
CA LEU A 331 12.81 36.08 -13.68
C LEU A 331 12.36 35.14 -12.55
N LEU A 332 12.95 33.95 -12.45
CA LEU A 332 12.64 32.97 -11.41
C LEU A 332 12.99 33.49 -10.01
N GLN A 333 14.14 34.14 -9.83
CA GLN A 333 14.52 34.75 -8.54
C GLN A 333 13.52 35.81 -8.10
N LYS A 334 13.13 36.71 -9.02
CA LYS A 334 12.12 37.75 -8.74
C LYS A 334 10.78 37.13 -8.38
N PHE A 335 10.32 36.15 -9.16
CA PHE A 335 9.03 35.51 -8.95
C PHE A 335 8.99 34.71 -7.63
N ALA A 336 10.06 33.99 -7.31
CA ALA A 336 10.16 33.25 -6.05
C ALA A 336 10.11 34.20 -4.85
N ALA A 337 10.86 35.31 -4.87
CA ALA A 337 10.82 36.32 -3.81
C ALA A 337 9.42 36.94 -3.62
N GLN A 338 8.68 37.17 -4.71
CA GLN A 338 7.29 37.65 -4.63
C GLN A 338 6.35 36.58 -4.04
N SER A 339 6.51 35.34 -4.47
CA SER A 339 5.65 34.20 -4.11
C SER A 339 5.74 33.80 -2.64
N GLU A 340 6.81 34.18 -1.93
CA GLU A 340 6.97 33.92 -0.48
C GLU A 340 6.08 34.80 0.41
N SER A 341 5.47 35.86 -0.13
CA SER A 341 4.55 36.70 0.65
C SER A 341 3.29 35.94 1.07
N GLU A 342 2.77 36.25 2.26
CA GLU A 342 1.55 35.62 2.79
C GLU A 342 0.36 35.75 1.81
N LEU A 343 0.21 36.92 1.18
CA LEU A 343 -0.84 37.18 0.19
C LEU A 343 -0.77 36.18 -0.97
N ARG A 344 0.44 35.90 -1.48
CA ARG A 344 0.67 35.00 -2.61
C ARG A 344 0.51 33.53 -2.22
N LEU A 345 0.97 33.14 -1.04
CA LEU A 345 0.74 31.80 -0.50
C LEU A 345 -0.75 31.51 -0.31
N ARG A 346 -1.52 32.47 0.22
CA ARG A 346 -2.97 32.37 0.33
C ARG A 346 -3.65 32.30 -1.04
N ALA A 347 -3.20 33.11 -2.01
CA ALA A 347 -3.74 33.08 -3.37
C ALA A 347 -3.50 31.73 -4.06
N MET A 348 -2.27 31.20 -3.97
CA MET A 348 -1.93 29.86 -4.47
C MET A 348 -2.81 28.79 -3.83
N LEU A 349 -2.92 28.76 -2.50
CA LEU A 349 -3.77 27.78 -1.81
C LEU A 349 -5.24 27.93 -2.21
N LYS A 350 -5.73 29.17 -2.41
CA LYS A 350 -7.11 29.39 -2.83
C LYS A 350 -7.37 28.84 -4.24
N LEU A 351 -6.46 29.07 -5.18
CA LEU A 351 -6.54 28.55 -6.55
C LEU A 351 -6.33 27.04 -6.61
N ALA A 352 -5.51 26.49 -5.71
CA ALA A 352 -5.30 25.05 -5.61
C ALA A 352 -6.58 24.29 -5.21
N GLN A 353 -7.52 24.91 -4.51
CA GLN A 353 -8.79 24.27 -4.12
C GLN A 353 -9.60 23.75 -5.32
N SER A 354 -9.42 24.32 -6.51
CA SER A 354 -10.10 23.91 -7.75
C SER A 354 -9.26 22.99 -8.65
N GLN A 355 -8.05 22.61 -8.24
CA GLN A 355 -7.20 21.69 -9.01
C GLN A 355 -7.69 20.26 -8.80
N SER A 356 -7.83 19.48 -9.88
CA SER A 356 -8.37 18.11 -9.86
C SER A 356 -7.62 17.17 -8.90
N ALA A 357 -6.30 17.37 -8.74
CA ALA A 357 -5.48 16.59 -7.81
C ALA A 357 -5.86 16.77 -6.33
N PHE A 358 -6.51 17.88 -5.98
CA PHE A 358 -6.84 18.21 -4.59
C PHE A 358 -8.33 18.05 -4.27
N ILE A 359 -9.22 18.14 -5.25
CA ILE A 359 -10.67 18.07 -5.00
C ILE A 359 -11.04 16.75 -4.30
N ALA A 360 -11.76 16.86 -3.18
CA ALA A 360 -12.38 15.73 -2.50
C ALA A 360 -13.77 16.10 -1.96
N SER A 361 -14.70 15.15 -2.03
CA SER A 361 -16.00 15.17 -1.39
C SER A 361 -15.94 14.46 -0.03
N PRO A 362 -16.78 14.81 0.95
CA PRO A 362 -16.93 14.04 2.19
C PRO A 362 -17.21 12.56 1.96
N ASP A 363 -17.82 12.18 0.84
CA ASP A 363 -18.21 10.80 0.52
C ASP A 363 -17.11 10.00 -0.18
N ASP A 364 -16.01 10.65 -0.57
CA ASP A 364 -14.83 9.96 -1.11
C ASP A 364 -14.05 9.24 0.01
N PHE A 365 -14.17 9.75 1.24
CA PHE A 365 -13.44 9.24 2.39
C PHE A 365 -14.15 8.08 3.08
N ASP A 366 -13.36 7.12 3.59
CA ASP A 366 -13.84 5.97 4.38
C ASP A 366 -14.92 5.13 3.67
N ARG A 367 -14.91 5.12 2.33
CA ARG A 367 -15.96 4.52 1.51
C ARG A 367 -16.05 2.99 1.63
N ASP A 368 -14.92 2.30 1.68
CA ASP A 368 -14.91 0.84 1.79
C ASP A 368 -15.03 0.42 3.27
N GLY A 369 -16.22 -0.04 3.65
CA GLY A 369 -16.53 -0.54 4.98
C GLY A 369 -15.74 -1.78 5.39
N TRP A 370 -15.07 -2.46 4.46
CA TRP A 370 -14.29 -3.67 4.73
C TRP A 370 -12.80 -3.40 4.97
N LEU A 371 -12.33 -2.18 4.72
CA LEU A 371 -10.95 -1.80 4.99
C LEU A 371 -10.84 -1.25 6.40
N LEU A 372 -10.10 -1.93 7.29
CA LEU A 372 -9.82 -1.46 8.64
C LEU A 372 -8.40 -0.95 8.71
N ASN A 373 -8.24 0.36 8.88
CA ASN A 373 -6.93 0.98 8.94
C ASN A 373 -6.36 0.92 10.37
N VAL A 374 -5.13 0.43 10.48
CA VAL A 374 -4.43 0.07 11.72
C VAL A 374 -3.03 0.70 11.71
N GLU A 375 -2.28 0.63 12.81
CA GLU A 375 -1.00 1.36 12.92
C GLU A 375 0.01 0.99 11.82
N ASN A 376 0.11 -0.30 11.47
CA ASN A 376 1.10 -0.83 10.53
C ASN A 376 0.57 -1.11 9.11
N GLY A 377 -0.70 -0.77 8.80
CA GLY A 377 -1.26 -0.94 7.46
C GLY A 377 -2.78 -0.84 7.43
N THR A 378 -3.38 -1.39 6.38
CA THR A 378 -4.83 -1.53 6.25
C THR A 378 -5.18 -3.01 6.17
N VAL A 379 -5.95 -3.52 7.12
CA VAL A 379 -6.46 -4.90 7.10
C VAL A 379 -7.66 -4.95 6.14
N ASP A 380 -7.59 -5.81 5.14
CA ASP A 380 -8.78 -6.16 4.35
C ASP A 380 -9.59 -7.21 5.13
N LEU A 381 -10.73 -6.80 5.68
CA LEU A 381 -11.58 -7.69 6.48
C LEU A 381 -12.26 -8.78 5.64
N ARG A 382 -12.17 -8.77 4.30
CA ARG A 382 -12.66 -9.84 3.42
C ARG A 382 -11.73 -11.03 3.34
N SER A 383 -10.42 -10.81 3.48
CA SER A 383 -9.40 -11.88 3.48
C SER A 383 -8.75 -12.07 4.85
N GLY A 384 -8.64 -11.01 5.64
CA GLY A 384 -7.83 -10.93 6.86
C GLY A 384 -6.37 -10.53 6.61
N GLU A 385 -6.02 -10.15 5.39
CA GLU A 385 -4.65 -9.76 5.00
C GLU A 385 -4.33 -8.32 5.36
N LEU A 386 -3.06 -8.08 5.70
CA LEU A 386 -2.52 -6.75 5.94
C LEU A 386 -1.96 -6.17 4.65
N LEU A 387 -2.53 -5.05 4.21
CA LEU A 387 -2.05 -4.30 3.06
C LEU A 387 -1.24 -3.08 3.52
N PRO A 388 -0.24 -2.62 2.76
CA PRO A 388 0.48 -1.39 3.07
C PRO A 388 -0.46 -0.20 3.02
N HIS A 389 -0.20 0.83 3.83
CA HIS A 389 -0.95 2.08 3.79
C HIS A 389 -0.92 2.71 2.40
N ALA A 390 -2.06 3.20 1.93
CA ALA A 390 -2.18 3.78 0.59
C ALA A 390 -3.04 5.06 0.61
N PRO A 391 -2.50 6.23 0.21
CA PRO A 391 -3.27 7.48 0.18
C PRO A 391 -4.47 7.40 -0.76
N ALA A 392 -4.39 6.59 -1.81
CA ALA A 392 -5.47 6.36 -2.78
C ALA A 392 -6.74 5.73 -2.17
N ARG A 393 -6.67 5.09 -0.99
CA ARG A 393 -7.85 4.52 -0.31
C ARG A 393 -8.70 5.55 0.44
N LEU A 394 -8.20 6.79 0.57
CA LEU A 394 -8.92 7.90 1.20
C LEU A 394 -9.48 7.57 2.60
N ILE A 395 -8.71 6.84 3.42
CA ILE A 395 -9.12 6.50 4.79
C ILE A 395 -8.71 7.63 5.75
N THR A 396 -9.65 8.10 6.59
CA THR A 396 -9.40 9.11 7.63
C THR A 396 -9.32 8.51 9.04
N LYS A 397 -9.77 7.28 9.19
CA LYS A 397 -9.84 6.57 10.47
C LYS A 397 -8.58 5.76 10.75
N LEU A 398 -8.33 5.49 12.03
CA LEU A 398 -7.20 4.68 12.50
C LEU A 398 -7.58 3.99 13.81
N ALA A 399 -7.46 2.65 13.82
CA ALA A 399 -7.40 1.85 15.04
C ALA A 399 -5.97 1.87 15.58
N VAL A 400 -5.81 1.95 16.90
CA VAL A 400 -4.52 2.30 17.56
C VAL A 400 -3.59 1.12 17.80
N ALA A 401 -3.88 -0.05 17.23
CA ALA A 401 -3.08 -1.25 17.37
C ALA A 401 -2.43 -1.63 16.03
N ALA A 402 -1.23 -2.20 16.08
CA ALA A 402 -0.66 -2.90 14.93
C ALA A 402 -1.35 -4.27 14.77
N TYR A 403 -1.60 -4.68 13.53
CA TYR A 403 -2.12 -6.01 13.24
C TYR A 403 -0.97 -6.99 13.02
N ASP A 404 -0.93 -8.01 13.86
CA ASP A 404 -0.01 -9.14 13.78
C ASP A 404 -0.82 -10.44 13.88
N PRO A 405 -0.86 -11.28 12.82
CA PRO A 405 -1.55 -12.56 12.85
C PRO A 405 -1.09 -13.52 13.96
N ALA A 406 0.12 -13.36 14.48
CA ALA A 406 0.69 -14.19 15.54
C ALA A 406 0.53 -13.61 16.96
N ALA A 407 0.11 -12.34 17.11
CA ALA A 407 0.03 -11.69 18.41
C ALA A 407 -0.98 -12.39 19.34
N ALA A 408 -0.56 -12.74 20.55
CA ALA A 408 -1.43 -13.38 21.55
C ALA A 408 -2.17 -12.34 22.42
N CYS A 409 -3.29 -12.75 23.03
CA CYS A 409 -4.03 -11.95 24.00
C CYS A 409 -4.57 -12.80 25.16
N PRO A 410 -3.69 -13.47 25.94
CA PRO A 410 -4.09 -14.39 26.99
C PRO A 410 -4.87 -13.71 28.13
N THR A 411 -4.56 -12.46 28.46
CA THR A 411 -5.31 -11.70 29.49
C THR A 411 -6.72 -11.39 29.00
N TRP A 412 -6.88 -11.04 27.72
CA TRP A 412 -8.19 -10.84 27.11
C TRP A 412 -9.02 -12.12 27.08
N GLU A 413 -8.42 -13.24 26.66
CA GLU A 413 -9.11 -14.54 26.61
C GLU A 413 -9.52 -15.00 28.01
N ALA A 414 -8.63 -14.90 29.00
CA ALA A 414 -8.93 -15.21 30.39
C ALA A 414 -10.03 -14.29 30.97
N PHE A 415 -10.03 -13.01 30.60
CA PHE A 415 -11.07 -12.07 30.98
C PHE A 415 -12.43 -12.49 30.41
N LEU A 416 -12.51 -12.87 29.12
CA LEU A 416 -13.74 -13.35 28.49
C LEU A 416 -14.25 -14.65 29.13
N GLU A 417 -13.36 -15.61 29.36
CA GLU A 417 -13.66 -16.85 30.10
C GLU A 417 -14.24 -16.55 31.49
N ARG A 418 -13.67 -15.57 32.21
CA ARG A 418 -14.13 -15.18 33.55
C ARG A 418 -15.50 -14.50 33.57
N ILE A 419 -15.77 -13.57 32.64
CA ILE A 419 -17.05 -12.81 32.64
C ILE A 419 -18.22 -13.63 32.07
N PHE A 420 -17.93 -14.63 31.24
CA PHE A 420 -18.93 -15.53 30.65
C PHE A 420 -18.96 -16.92 31.30
N ALA A 421 -18.28 -17.12 32.43
CA ALA A 421 -18.21 -18.38 33.18
C ALA A 421 -17.85 -19.60 32.30
N GLY A 422 -16.91 -19.41 31.39
CA GLY A 422 -16.43 -20.44 30.47
C GLY A 422 -17.42 -20.93 29.41
N ARG A 423 -18.52 -20.20 29.18
CA ARG A 423 -19.50 -20.53 28.13
C ARG A 423 -18.93 -20.23 26.74
N ARG A 424 -18.29 -21.24 26.14
CA ARG A 424 -17.56 -21.11 24.87
C ARG A 424 -18.41 -20.67 23.69
N GLU A 425 -19.65 -21.15 23.58
CA GLU A 425 -20.56 -20.73 22.50
C GLU A 425 -20.92 -19.25 22.60
N LEU A 426 -21.13 -18.75 23.83
CA LEU A 426 -21.37 -17.33 24.07
C LEU A 426 -20.13 -16.48 23.74
N ILE A 427 -18.93 -16.92 24.15
CA ILE A 427 -17.66 -16.25 23.82
C ILE A 427 -17.46 -16.20 22.31
N ARG A 428 -17.70 -17.31 21.60
CA ARG A 428 -17.62 -17.38 20.13
C ARG A 428 -18.62 -16.44 19.47
N TYR A 429 -19.85 -16.38 19.95
CA TYR A 429 -20.86 -15.45 19.46
C TYR A 429 -20.44 -13.98 19.65
N VAL A 430 -19.92 -13.63 20.83
CA VAL A 430 -19.39 -12.29 21.11
C VAL A 430 -18.21 -11.98 20.20
N GLN A 431 -17.33 -12.94 19.93
CA GLN A 431 -16.24 -12.77 18.98
C GLN A 431 -16.76 -12.44 17.57
N LYS A 432 -17.79 -13.15 17.08
CA LYS A 432 -18.46 -12.85 15.81
C LYS A 432 -19.07 -11.46 15.80
N ALA A 433 -19.76 -11.08 16.88
CA ALA A 433 -20.37 -9.76 17.03
C ALA A 433 -19.35 -8.61 17.02
N VAL A 434 -18.21 -8.77 17.71
CA VAL A 434 -17.11 -7.80 17.70
C VAL A 434 -16.46 -7.73 16.32
N GLY A 435 -16.21 -8.88 15.69
CA GLY A 435 -15.65 -8.95 14.34
C GLY A 435 -16.54 -8.31 13.27
N TYR A 436 -17.85 -8.53 13.33
CA TYR A 436 -18.83 -7.82 12.51
C TYR A 436 -18.78 -6.31 12.76
N SER A 437 -18.57 -5.90 14.02
CA SER A 437 -18.40 -4.50 14.44
C SER A 437 -17.12 -3.82 13.92
N LEU A 438 -16.18 -4.58 13.34
CA LEU A 438 -15.02 -4.01 12.64
C LEU A 438 -15.36 -3.50 11.23
N THR A 439 -16.45 -3.97 10.63
CA THR A 439 -16.86 -3.62 9.26
C THR A 439 -17.78 -2.42 9.24
N GLY A 440 -18.05 -1.86 8.06
CA GLY A 440 -19.14 -0.91 7.82
C GLY A 440 -20.48 -1.57 7.48
N GLU A 441 -20.58 -2.90 7.56
CA GLU A 441 -21.80 -3.64 7.20
C GLU A 441 -22.86 -3.53 8.30
N CYS A 442 -24.12 -3.42 7.87
CA CYS A 442 -25.32 -3.33 8.73
C CYS A 442 -26.37 -4.40 8.38
N GLY A 443 -26.00 -5.45 7.62
CA GLY A 443 -26.90 -6.50 7.13
C GLY A 443 -27.63 -7.31 8.21
N GLU A 444 -27.03 -7.52 9.38
CA GLU A 444 -27.64 -8.28 10.49
C GLU A 444 -28.73 -7.50 11.23
N GLN A 445 -28.80 -6.17 11.01
CA GLN A 445 -29.74 -5.27 11.66
C GLN A 445 -29.81 -5.42 13.19
N CYS A 446 -28.68 -5.63 13.86
CA CYS A 446 -28.66 -5.98 15.28
C CYS A 446 -28.23 -4.83 16.20
N LEU A 447 -28.75 -4.87 17.42
CA LEU A 447 -28.36 -4.07 18.57
C LEU A 447 -28.00 -5.04 19.71
N PHE A 448 -26.78 -4.90 20.25
CA PHE A 448 -26.28 -5.75 21.32
C PHE A 448 -26.56 -5.10 22.67
N LEU A 449 -27.34 -5.77 23.51
CA LEU A 449 -27.69 -5.30 24.85
C LEU A 449 -26.94 -6.15 25.89
N LEU A 450 -25.90 -5.58 26.49
CA LEU A 450 -25.12 -6.20 27.57
C LEU A 450 -25.86 -5.98 28.89
N TYR A 451 -26.47 -7.04 29.40
CA TYR A 451 -27.30 -6.98 30.62
C TYR A 451 -26.64 -7.73 31.77
N GLY A 452 -26.62 -7.11 32.95
CA GLY A 452 -26.30 -7.80 34.19
C GLY A 452 -26.11 -6.86 35.36
N HIS A 453 -26.17 -7.40 36.57
CA HIS A 453 -25.99 -6.66 37.83
C HIS A 453 -24.52 -6.26 37.98
N GLY A 454 -24.23 -5.05 38.48
CA GLY A 454 -22.91 -4.41 38.41
C GLY A 454 -21.69 -5.25 38.84
N ALA A 455 -20.48 -4.76 38.51
CA ALA A 455 -19.21 -5.46 38.74
C ALA A 455 -19.07 -6.80 37.98
N ASN A 456 -19.46 -6.83 36.71
CA ASN A 456 -19.45 -8.00 35.83
C ASN A 456 -18.58 -7.82 34.57
N GLY A 457 -17.78 -6.75 34.48
CA GLY A 457 -16.84 -6.53 33.38
C GLY A 457 -17.41 -5.86 32.12
N LYS A 458 -18.71 -5.53 32.06
CA LYS A 458 -19.33 -4.83 30.90
C LYS A 458 -18.57 -3.57 30.47
N SER A 459 -18.28 -2.68 31.42
CA SER A 459 -17.57 -1.43 31.14
C SER A 459 -16.15 -1.68 30.64
N THR A 460 -15.40 -2.59 31.27
CA THR A 460 -14.04 -2.95 30.85
C THR A 460 -14.02 -3.51 29.42
N PHE A 461 -14.98 -4.38 29.09
CA PHE A 461 -15.15 -4.93 27.75
C PHE A 461 -15.36 -3.82 26.70
N LEU A 462 -16.36 -2.95 26.92
CA LEU A 462 -16.67 -1.84 26.01
C LEU A 462 -15.52 -0.85 25.87
N THR A 463 -14.91 -0.43 26.98
CA THR A 463 -13.80 0.52 26.98
C THR A 463 -12.57 -0.04 26.26
N THR A 464 -12.29 -1.34 26.38
CA THR A 464 -11.18 -1.98 25.65
C THR A 464 -11.40 -1.93 24.14
N LEU A 465 -12.61 -2.28 23.67
CA LEU A 465 -12.95 -2.23 22.24
C LEU A 465 -13.00 -0.81 21.69
N MET A 466 -13.54 0.15 22.46
CA MET A 466 -13.52 1.56 22.09
C MET A 466 -12.10 2.10 21.99
N THR A 467 -11.21 1.70 22.91
CA THR A 467 -9.79 2.06 22.85
C THR A 467 -9.14 1.49 21.60
N LEU A 468 -9.35 0.19 21.32
CA LEU A 468 -8.82 -0.47 20.12
C LEU A 468 -9.23 0.26 18.83
N LEU A 469 -10.54 0.49 18.68
CA LEU A 469 -11.13 1.04 17.46
C LEU A 469 -10.93 2.55 17.31
N ASN A 470 -10.70 3.27 18.41
CA ASN A 470 -10.38 4.69 18.46
C ASN A 470 -11.27 5.54 17.53
N ASP A 471 -10.80 5.95 16.35
CA ASP A 471 -11.57 6.80 15.44
C ASP A 471 -12.79 6.13 14.80
N TYR A 472 -12.81 4.80 14.79
CA TYR A 472 -13.97 3.99 14.39
C TYR A 472 -14.99 3.81 15.53
N ALA A 473 -14.64 4.17 16.77
CA ALA A 473 -15.52 4.08 17.92
C ALA A 473 -16.09 5.45 18.33
N ARG A 474 -17.37 5.46 18.72
CA ARG A 474 -18.04 6.64 19.27
C ARG A 474 -18.90 6.28 20.47
N GLN A 475 -19.00 7.23 21.41
CA GLN A 475 -19.93 7.13 22.52
C GLN A 475 -21.21 7.89 22.16
N LEU A 476 -22.35 7.28 22.45
CA LEU A 476 -23.66 7.88 22.29
C LEU A 476 -24.32 8.01 23.67
N SER A 477 -24.97 9.14 23.92
CA SER A 477 -25.82 9.28 25.11
C SER A 477 -27.00 8.31 25.01
N MET A 478 -27.30 7.58 26.08
CA MET A 478 -28.47 6.70 26.13
C MET A 478 -29.77 7.49 25.85
N GLU A 479 -29.81 8.76 26.23
CA GLU A 479 -30.96 9.62 25.96
C GLU A 479 -31.28 9.78 24.48
N ALA A 480 -30.27 9.64 23.61
CA ALA A 480 -30.47 9.66 22.17
C ALA A 480 -31.25 8.43 21.68
N LEU A 481 -31.26 7.32 22.41
CA LEU A 481 -31.97 6.08 22.05
C LEU A 481 -33.35 5.96 22.71
N LEU A 482 -33.68 6.86 23.63
CA LEU A 482 -34.91 6.83 24.41
C LEU A 482 -36.01 7.70 23.79
N ALA A 483 -37.27 7.34 24.05
CA ALA A 483 -38.40 8.14 23.62
C ALA A 483 -38.42 9.48 24.40
N ARG A 484 -38.35 10.61 23.68
CA ARG A 484 -38.48 11.98 24.22
C ARG A 484 -39.82 12.58 23.81
N GLN A 485 -40.33 13.56 24.58
CA GLN A 485 -41.48 14.37 24.18
C GLN A 485 -41.11 15.46 23.16
N ASP A 486 -39.83 15.85 23.09
CA ASP A 486 -39.37 16.95 22.24
C ASP A 486 -38.50 16.48 21.06
N ASN A 487 -38.66 17.15 19.90
CA ASN A 487 -37.86 17.01 18.67
C ASN A 487 -36.42 17.57 18.85
N ALA A 488 -35.64 16.99 19.77
CA ALA A 488 -34.25 17.39 19.98
C ALA A 488 -33.40 17.18 18.71
N ILE A 489 -32.54 18.15 18.43
CA ILE A 489 -31.69 18.21 17.22
C ILE A 489 -30.76 16.98 17.16
N PRO A 490 -30.70 16.23 16.05
CA PRO A 490 -29.86 15.03 15.89
C PRO A 490 -28.34 15.24 15.85
N ASN A 491 -27.78 16.16 16.63
CA ASN A 491 -26.33 16.43 16.64
C ASN A 491 -25.52 15.19 17.06
N ASP A 492 -26.01 14.46 18.06
CA ASP A 492 -25.37 13.22 18.52
C ASP A 492 -25.35 12.14 17.43
N ILE A 493 -26.34 12.14 16.53
CA ILE A 493 -26.38 11.23 15.38
C ILE A 493 -25.37 11.68 14.32
N ALA A 494 -25.22 12.99 14.09
CA ALA A 494 -24.27 13.53 13.12
C ALA A 494 -22.82 13.10 13.44
N ALA A 495 -22.48 12.99 14.73
CA ALA A 495 -21.17 12.55 15.20
C ALA A 495 -20.86 11.07 14.90
N LEU A 496 -21.87 10.26 14.57
CA LEU A 496 -21.72 8.82 14.28
C LEU A 496 -21.32 8.53 12.83
N ARG A 497 -21.28 9.55 11.95
CA ARG A 497 -20.87 9.36 10.54
C ARG A 497 -19.46 8.76 10.46
N GLY A 498 -19.36 7.60 9.80
CA GLY A 498 -18.12 6.83 9.63
C GLY A 498 -17.65 6.07 10.87
N ALA A 499 -18.46 6.01 11.95
CA ALA A 499 -18.22 5.10 13.06
C ALA A 499 -18.61 3.65 12.67
N ARG A 500 -17.97 2.67 13.31
CA ARG A 500 -18.25 1.23 13.17
C ARG A 500 -18.72 0.58 14.47
N PHE A 501 -18.31 1.15 15.61
CA PHE A 501 -18.70 0.70 16.94
C PHE A 501 -19.26 1.88 17.73
N VAL A 502 -20.50 1.75 18.21
CA VAL A 502 -21.14 2.80 19.01
C VAL A 502 -21.57 2.22 20.35
N SER A 503 -21.04 2.80 21.43
CA SER A 503 -21.35 2.40 22.78
C SER A 503 -22.31 3.40 23.43
N ALA A 504 -23.32 2.90 24.14
CA ALA A 504 -24.14 3.70 25.06
C ALA A 504 -24.22 3.02 26.43
N VAL A 505 -24.19 3.82 27.50
CA VAL A 505 -24.23 3.32 28.89
C VAL A 505 -25.35 4.04 29.63
N GLU A 506 -26.20 3.27 30.31
CA GLU A 506 -27.37 3.76 31.03
C GLU A 506 -27.15 3.79 32.55
N ALA A 507 -27.80 4.74 33.24
CA ALA A 507 -27.83 4.86 34.70
C ALA A 507 -29.25 4.81 35.31
N ASP A 508 -30.32 5.04 34.53
CA ASP A 508 -31.68 5.22 35.05
C ASP A 508 -32.62 4.05 34.68
N GLN A 509 -33.42 3.59 35.65
CA GLN A 509 -34.37 2.49 35.47
C GLN A 509 -35.68 2.96 34.78
N GLY A 510 -36.31 2.06 34.00
CA GLY A 510 -37.70 2.22 33.55
C GLY A 510 -37.92 3.15 32.36
N ARG A 511 -36.88 3.52 31.61
CA ARG A 511 -37.02 4.35 30.41
C ARG A 511 -37.33 3.50 29.16
N ARG A 512 -38.12 4.06 28.24
CA ARG A 512 -38.59 3.38 27.03
C ARG A 512 -37.71 3.67 25.83
N LEU A 513 -37.35 2.63 25.06
CA LEU A 513 -36.63 2.77 23.81
C LEU A 513 -37.49 3.47 22.73
N ASN A 514 -36.82 4.21 21.84
CA ASN A 514 -37.43 4.75 20.63
C ASN A 514 -37.30 3.73 19.48
N GLU A 515 -38.30 2.86 19.35
CA GLU A 515 -38.33 1.78 18.35
C GLU A 515 -38.08 2.28 16.91
N SER A 516 -38.70 3.40 16.52
CA SER A 516 -38.51 3.99 15.19
C SER A 516 -37.05 4.39 14.96
N LYS A 517 -36.44 5.05 15.95
CA LYS A 517 -35.04 5.48 15.86
C LYS A 517 -34.07 4.30 15.86
N ILE A 518 -34.34 3.25 16.63
CA ILE A 518 -33.52 2.04 16.60
C ILE A 518 -33.63 1.35 15.23
N LYS A 519 -34.84 1.25 14.66
CA LYS A 519 -35.04 0.68 13.31
C LYS A 519 -34.25 1.45 12.26
N GLN A 520 -34.23 2.78 12.34
CA GLN A 520 -33.41 3.63 11.46
C GLN A 520 -31.91 3.43 11.68
N MET A 521 -31.44 3.42 12.94
CA MET A 521 -30.01 3.34 13.27
C MET A 521 -29.38 1.96 13.07
N THR A 522 -30.17 0.90 13.16
CA THR A 522 -29.76 -0.48 12.88
C THR A 522 -30.11 -0.93 11.46
N GLY A 523 -30.85 -0.09 10.72
CA GLY A 523 -31.32 -0.38 9.38
C GLY A 523 -30.28 -0.09 8.31
N GLN A 524 -30.74 -0.13 7.06
CA GLN A 524 -29.96 0.23 5.87
C GLN A 524 -30.47 1.52 5.23
N ASP A 525 -31.33 2.26 5.93
CA ASP A 525 -31.88 3.53 5.47
C ASP A 525 -30.94 4.68 5.84
N LYS A 526 -30.99 5.77 5.05
CA LYS A 526 -30.21 6.97 5.35
C LYS A 526 -30.72 7.65 6.62
N LEU A 527 -29.79 8.09 7.46
CA LEU A 527 -30.05 8.91 8.63
C LEU A 527 -29.86 10.38 8.27
N ALA A 528 -30.90 11.20 8.49
CA ALA A 528 -30.80 12.65 8.42
C ALA A 528 -30.26 13.21 9.75
N ALA A 529 -29.19 14.01 9.68
CA ALA A 529 -28.59 14.64 10.85
C ALA A 529 -28.00 16.01 10.51
N ARG A 530 -27.66 16.79 11.53
CA ARG A 530 -26.94 18.06 11.38
C ARG A 530 -26.05 18.33 12.58
N PHE A 531 -24.90 18.95 12.35
CA PHE A 531 -24.10 19.51 13.43
C PHE A 531 -24.78 20.78 13.98
N MET A 532 -24.41 21.19 15.20
CA MET A 532 -24.93 22.42 15.80
C MET A 532 -24.64 23.63 14.89
N ARG A 533 -25.69 24.34 14.47
CA ARG A 533 -25.64 25.45 13.49
C ARG A 533 -25.12 25.06 12.10
N GLY A 534 -25.10 23.76 11.79
CA GLY A 534 -24.77 23.24 10.46
C GLY A 534 -26.00 22.93 9.61
N GLU A 535 -25.76 22.72 8.32
CA GLU A 535 -26.76 22.22 7.38
C GLU A 535 -27.11 20.75 7.64
N TRP A 536 -28.29 20.35 7.17
CA TRP A 536 -28.71 18.95 7.19
C TRP A 536 -27.92 18.15 6.16
N PHE A 537 -27.55 16.94 6.55
CA PHE A 537 -26.95 15.96 5.66
C PHE A 537 -27.51 14.57 5.97
N GLU A 538 -27.33 13.68 5.01
CA GLU A 538 -27.74 12.29 5.13
C GLU A 538 -26.54 11.36 5.02
N PHE A 539 -26.56 10.24 5.75
CA PHE A 539 -25.56 9.19 5.59
C PHE A 539 -26.15 7.82 5.92
N LEU A 540 -25.57 6.77 5.33
CA LEU A 540 -25.90 5.40 5.69
C LEU A 540 -25.19 5.00 7.00
N PRO A 541 -25.88 4.37 7.96
CA PRO A 541 -25.23 3.81 9.15
C PRO A 541 -24.17 2.78 8.75
N GLN A 542 -23.00 2.87 9.37
CA GLN A 542 -21.93 1.87 9.25
C GLN A 542 -21.60 1.21 10.60
N PHE A 543 -22.30 1.63 11.67
CA PHE A 543 -22.00 1.26 13.04
C PHE A 543 -22.93 0.19 13.59
N LYS A 544 -22.42 -0.57 14.56
CA LYS A 544 -23.21 -1.46 15.41
C LYS A 544 -23.37 -0.82 16.79
N LEU A 545 -24.58 -0.95 17.34
CA LEU A 545 -24.93 -0.42 18.66
C LEU A 545 -24.66 -1.46 19.74
N TRP A 546 -23.90 -1.06 20.75
CA TRP A 546 -23.58 -1.82 21.94
C TRP A 546 -24.05 -1.04 23.17
N LEU A 547 -25.07 -1.54 23.85
CA LEU A 547 -25.66 -0.89 25.02
C LEU A 547 -25.30 -1.68 26.27
N ALA A 548 -24.70 -1.02 27.27
CA ALA A 548 -24.56 -1.60 28.59
C ALA A 548 -25.61 -1.02 29.53
N THR A 549 -26.38 -1.90 30.18
CA THR A 549 -27.38 -1.51 31.16
C THR A 549 -27.45 -2.49 32.33
N ASN A 550 -27.89 -1.99 33.48
CA ASN A 550 -28.22 -2.80 34.64
C ASN A 550 -29.72 -3.09 34.73
N HIS A 551 -30.55 -2.35 34.00
CA HIS A 551 -32.00 -2.51 33.97
C HIS A 551 -32.47 -2.63 32.53
N LYS A 552 -33.30 -3.63 32.23
CA LYS A 552 -33.81 -3.83 30.87
C LYS A 552 -34.72 -2.63 30.49
N PRO A 553 -34.47 -1.91 29.38
CA PRO A 553 -35.33 -0.82 28.95
C PRO A 553 -36.75 -1.31 28.64
N SER A 554 -37.75 -0.44 28.70
CA SER A 554 -39.10 -0.83 28.26
C SER A 554 -39.19 -0.81 26.72
N VAL A 555 -39.82 -1.84 26.15
CA VAL A 555 -40.17 -1.98 24.73
C VAL A 555 -41.66 -2.30 24.65
N ARG A 556 -42.39 -1.78 23.65
CA ARG A 556 -43.80 -2.15 23.51
C ARG A 556 -43.91 -3.62 23.09
N GLY A 557 -44.53 -4.43 23.95
CA GLY A 557 -44.73 -5.86 23.74
C GLY A 557 -45.68 -6.13 22.59
N CYS A 558 -45.12 -6.33 21.39
CA CYS A 558 -45.65 -7.04 20.20
C CYS A 558 -44.90 -6.67 18.89
N ASP A 559 -44.03 -5.64 18.90
CA ASP A 559 -43.32 -5.23 17.69
C ASP A 559 -42.18 -6.21 17.33
N GLU A 560 -42.48 -7.25 16.55
CA GLU A 560 -41.49 -8.21 16.02
C GLU A 560 -40.28 -7.53 15.36
N ALA A 561 -40.48 -6.35 14.78
CA ALA A 561 -39.40 -5.65 14.12
C ALA A 561 -38.36 -5.11 15.10
N ILE A 562 -38.68 -4.77 16.35
CA ILE A 562 -37.64 -4.39 17.32
C ILE A 562 -36.98 -5.64 17.93
N TRP A 563 -37.77 -6.66 18.27
CA TRP A 563 -37.27 -7.89 18.88
C TRP A 563 -36.30 -8.67 17.99
N ARG A 564 -36.54 -8.73 16.68
CA ARG A 564 -35.58 -9.33 15.74
C ARG A 564 -34.23 -8.62 15.68
N ARG A 565 -34.14 -7.36 16.16
CA ARG A 565 -32.91 -6.55 16.16
C ARG A 565 -32.18 -6.63 17.51
N LEU A 566 -32.90 -6.79 18.61
CA LEU A 566 -32.31 -6.88 19.95
C LEU A 566 -31.59 -8.23 20.14
N ARG A 567 -30.38 -8.17 20.71
CA ARG A 567 -29.60 -9.34 21.11
C ARG A 567 -29.16 -9.14 22.55
N LEU A 568 -29.87 -9.75 23.50
CA LEU A 568 -29.54 -9.64 24.91
C LEU A 568 -28.41 -10.61 25.26
N ILE A 569 -27.25 -10.05 25.63
CA ILE A 569 -26.06 -10.81 26.00
C ILE A 569 -25.96 -10.83 27.54
N PRO A 570 -26.10 -12.01 28.17
CA PRO A 570 -26.18 -12.11 29.63
C PRO A 570 -24.78 -12.05 30.28
N PHE A 571 -24.51 -10.98 31.03
CA PHE A 571 -23.36 -10.81 31.93
C PHE A 571 -23.76 -11.19 33.37
N THR A 572 -24.00 -12.49 33.56
CA THR A 572 -24.57 -13.06 34.81
C THR A 572 -23.58 -13.18 35.96
N VAL A 573 -22.28 -13.02 35.68
CA VAL A 573 -21.24 -13.25 36.67
C VAL A 573 -20.89 -11.97 37.42
N THR A 574 -20.96 -12.00 38.75
CA THR A 574 -20.47 -10.92 39.61
C THR A 574 -19.02 -11.21 40.03
N ILE A 575 -18.12 -10.25 39.82
CA ILE A 575 -16.71 -10.36 40.20
C ILE A 575 -16.54 -9.89 41.65
N PRO A 576 -16.13 -10.78 42.58
CA PRO A 576 -15.89 -10.43 43.97
C PRO A 576 -14.79 -9.38 44.11
N PRO A 577 -14.85 -8.47 45.10
CA PRO A 577 -13.83 -7.44 45.31
C PRO A 577 -12.39 -7.97 45.35
N ALA A 578 -12.15 -9.14 45.94
CA ALA A 578 -10.83 -9.75 46.04
C ALA A 578 -10.24 -10.19 44.69
N GLU A 579 -11.08 -10.46 43.70
CA GLU A 579 -10.66 -10.85 42.34
C GLU A 579 -10.58 -9.65 41.39
N ARG A 580 -10.95 -8.44 41.84
CA ARG A 580 -10.93 -7.24 40.99
C ARG A 580 -9.51 -6.75 40.81
N ASP A 581 -8.98 -6.96 39.62
CA ASP A 581 -7.70 -6.41 39.21
C ASP A 581 -7.84 -4.97 38.71
N ALA A 582 -7.40 -4.00 39.51
CA ALA A 582 -7.41 -2.58 39.16
C ALA A 582 -6.49 -2.24 37.97
N ALA A 583 -5.46 -3.06 37.71
CA ALA A 583 -4.53 -2.88 36.60
C ALA A 583 -5.00 -3.56 35.31
N LEU A 584 -6.13 -4.28 35.34
CA LEU A 584 -6.66 -5.00 34.17
C LEU A 584 -6.79 -4.11 32.92
N PRO A 585 -7.33 -2.87 32.99
CA PRO A 585 -7.41 -2.02 31.79
C PRO A 585 -6.04 -1.75 31.15
N GLU A 586 -4.99 -1.55 31.94
CA GLU A 586 -3.64 -1.31 31.41
C GLU A 586 -3.03 -2.60 30.84
N LYS A 587 -3.28 -3.75 31.45
CA LYS A 587 -2.86 -5.05 30.90
C LYS A 587 -3.52 -5.32 29.55
N LEU A 588 -4.83 -5.04 29.43
CA LEU A 588 -5.56 -5.20 28.17
C LEU A 588 -5.08 -4.24 27.07
N LYS A 589 -4.65 -3.02 27.43
CA LYS A 589 -4.02 -2.09 26.47
C LYS A 589 -2.73 -2.64 25.87
N LEU A 590 -1.93 -3.38 26.64
CA LEU A 590 -0.71 -4.01 26.14
C LEU A 590 -1.00 -5.15 25.13
N GLU A 591 -2.16 -5.80 25.26
CA GLU A 591 -2.59 -6.89 24.38
C GLU A 591 -3.43 -6.44 23.17
N LEU A 592 -3.59 -5.14 22.92
CA LEU A 592 -4.41 -4.63 21.81
C LEU A 592 -4.09 -5.27 20.44
N PRO A 593 -2.82 -5.52 20.05
CA PRO A 593 -2.52 -6.26 18.82
C PRO A 593 -3.16 -7.66 18.77
N GLY A 594 -3.10 -8.40 19.87
CA GLY A 594 -3.70 -9.73 19.98
C GLY A 594 -5.23 -9.69 20.01
N ILE A 595 -5.81 -8.68 20.67
CA ILE A 595 -7.26 -8.43 20.70
C ILE A 595 -7.77 -8.06 19.30
N LEU A 596 -7.01 -7.26 18.54
CA LEU A 596 -7.32 -6.95 17.15
C LEU A 596 -7.32 -8.21 16.29
N ARG A 597 -6.29 -9.06 16.41
CA ARG A 597 -6.20 -10.36 15.74
C ARG A 597 -7.39 -11.25 16.11
N TRP A 598 -7.77 -11.30 17.40
CA TRP A 598 -8.95 -12.02 17.88
C TRP A 598 -10.26 -11.49 17.26
N ALA A 599 -10.40 -10.16 17.13
CA ALA A 599 -11.57 -9.53 16.53
C ALA A 599 -11.64 -9.77 15.00
N VAL A 600 -10.51 -9.70 14.28
CA VAL A 600 -10.45 -10.02 12.84
C VAL A 600 -10.79 -11.49 12.59
N ALA A 601 -10.31 -12.40 13.44
CA ALA A 601 -10.74 -13.80 13.39
C ALA A 601 -12.26 -13.93 13.63
N GLY A 602 -12.83 -13.15 14.54
CA GLY A 602 -14.28 -13.03 14.72
C GLY A 602 -15.01 -12.57 13.47
N CYS A 603 -14.43 -11.65 12.70
CA CYS A 603 -15.00 -11.17 11.44
C CYS A 603 -15.05 -12.30 10.41
N ARG A 604 -14.00 -13.14 10.37
CA ARG A 604 -13.93 -14.32 9.50
C ARG A 604 -14.97 -15.39 9.89
N LEU A 605 -15.12 -15.64 11.19
CA LEU A 605 -16.15 -16.53 11.72
C LEU A 605 -17.55 -16.04 11.35
N TRP A 606 -17.83 -14.75 11.53
CA TRP A 606 -19.11 -14.16 11.15
C TRP A 606 -19.38 -14.28 9.64
N GLN A 607 -18.38 -14.09 8.79
CA GLN A 607 -18.55 -14.24 7.34
C GLN A 607 -18.92 -15.67 6.94
N ALA A 608 -18.38 -16.67 7.63
CA ALA A 608 -18.66 -18.08 7.37
C ALA A 608 -20.02 -18.54 7.95
N GLU A 609 -20.34 -18.13 9.17
CA GLU A 609 -21.44 -18.69 9.96
C GLU A 609 -22.64 -17.77 10.12
N LYS A 610 -22.52 -16.50 9.73
CA LYS A 610 -23.43 -15.41 10.09
C LYS A 610 -23.55 -15.22 11.61
N LEU A 611 -24.38 -14.27 12.02
CA LEU A 611 -24.61 -13.93 13.42
C LEU A 611 -25.77 -14.72 14.05
N VAL A 612 -25.70 -16.05 13.98
CA VAL A 612 -26.68 -16.93 14.63
C VAL A 612 -26.48 -16.85 16.16
N PRO A 613 -27.52 -16.46 16.93
CA PRO A 613 -27.42 -16.37 18.39
C PRO A 613 -27.40 -17.76 19.03
N PRO A 614 -26.56 -17.99 20.07
CA PRO A 614 -26.58 -19.22 20.84
C PRO A 614 -27.82 -19.27 21.75
N ALA A 615 -28.12 -20.46 22.27
CA ALA A 615 -29.32 -20.71 23.09
C ALA A 615 -29.46 -19.74 24.26
N GLU A 616 -28.36 -19.34 24.90
CA GLU A 616 -28.37 -18.41 26.03
C GLU A 616 -28.78 -16.99 25.63
N VAL A 617 -28.39 -16.53 24.43
CA VAL A 617 -28.77 -15.20 23.92
C VAL A 617 -30.24 -15.21 23.47
N THR A 618 -30.65 -16.29 22.80
CA THR A 618 -32.05 -16.49 22.39
C THR A 618 -32.96 -16.52 23.61
N ALA A 619 -32.70 -17.42 24.57
CA ALA A 619 -33.50 -17.54 25.79
C ALA A 619 -33.56 -16.24 26.58
N ALA A 620 -32.44 -15.53 26.75
CA ALA A 620 -32.42 -14.28 27.51
C ALA A 620 -33.11 -13.12 26.76
N THR A 621 -33.15 -13.16 25.43
CA THR A 621 -33.92 -12.19 24.62
C THR A 621 -35.42 -12.51 24.66
N ASP A 622 -35.79 -13.78 24.58
CA ASP A 622 -37.19 -14.24 24.67
C ASP A 622 -37.78 -13.98 26.06
N GLU A 623 -37.04 -14.27 27.13
CA GLU A 623 -37.44 -13.93 28.51
C GLU A 623 -37.66 -12.42 28.67
N TYR A 624 -36.76 -11.59 28.14
CA TYR A 624 -36.94 -10.15 28.15
C TYR A 624 -38.16 -9.71 27.33
N ARG A 625 -38.45 -10.38 26.22
CA ARG A 625 -39.67 -10.13 25.44
C ARG A 625 -40.93 -10.45 26.23
N ASP A 626 -40.95 -11.60 26.89
CA ASP A 626 -42.08 -12.06 27.69
C ASP A 626 -42.33 -11.14 28.90
N GLU A 627 -41.27 -10.69 29.58
CA GLU A 627 -41.35 -9.69 30.67
C GLU A 627 -41.96 -8.36 30.22
N MET A 628 -41.83 -8.00 28.94
CA MET A 628 -42.37 -6.75 28.39
C MET A 628 -43.78 -6.91 27.79
N ASP A 629 -44.32 -8.13 27.73
CA ASP A 629 -45.62 -8.45 27.16
C ASP A 629 -46.73 -8.56 28.22
N LEU A 630 -47.02 -7.43 28.86
CA LEU A 630 -48.05 -7.29 29.89
C LEU A 630 -49.44 -7.76 29.42
N ILE A 631 -49.74 -7.66 28.12
CA ILE A 631 -51.03 -8.09 27.56
C ILE A 631 -51.06 -9.60 27.36
N GLY A 632 -49.99 -10.21 26.86
CA GLY A 632 -49.89 -11.67 26.78
C GLY A 632 -49.94 -12.32 28.15
N GLU A 633 -49.32 -11.70 29.17
CA GLU A 633 -49.42 -12.17 30.56
C GLU A 633 -50.85 -12.09 31.08
N TYR A 634 -51.54 -10.96 30.89
CA TYR A 634 -52.96 -10.82 31.21
C TYR A 634 -53.83 -11.88 30.51
N ILE A 635 -53.62 -12.12 29.21
CA ILE A 635 -54.38 -13.13 28.45
C ILE A 635 -54.16 -14.52 29.06
N ARG A 636 -52.91 -14.91 29.36
CA ARG A 636 -52.60 -16.21 29.96
C ARG A 636 -53.17 -16.36 31.38
N ALA A 637 -53.19 -15.27 32.15
CA ALA A 637 -53.58 -15.29 33.56
C ALA A 637 -55.09 -15.15 33.78
N ARG A 638 -55.82 -14.43 32.90
CA ARG A 638 -57.23 -14.05 33.13
C ARG A 638 -58.17 -14.41 31.99
N CYS A 639 -57.68 -14.90 30.86
CA CYS A 639 -58.52 -15.29 29.73
C CYS A 639 -58.46 -16.81 29.47
N VAL A 640 -59.61 -17.40 29.17
CA VAL A 640 -59.74 -18.80 28.79
C VAL A 640 -60.05 -18.89 27.30
N ALA A 641 -59.20 -19.58 26.55
CA ALA A 641 -59.42 -19.84 25.14
C ALA A 641 -60.56 -20.87 24.95
N ASN A 642 -61.66 -20.44 24.34
CA ASN A 642 -62.80 -21.29 24.01
C ASN A 642 -63.50 -20.73 22.76
N PRO A 643 -63.55 -21.48 21.64
CA PRO A 643 -64.16 -21.03 20.38
C PRO A 643 -65.62 -20.55 20.49
N LEU A 644 -66.34 -20.97 21.53
CA LEU A 644 -67.74 -20.60 21.79
C LEU A 644 -67.88 -19.45 22.81
N ALA A 645 -66.79 -19.06 23.49
CA ALA A 645 -66.81 -17.99 24.46
C ALA A 645 -66.66 -16.61 23.79
N ALA A 646 -67.27 -15.61 24.41
CA ALA A 646 -67.09 -14.21 24.03
C ALA A 646 -67.12 -13.32 25.27
N ALA A 647 -66.07 -12.52 25.45
CA ALA A 647 -66.01 -11.48 26.47
C ALA A 647 -66.18 -10.10 25.83
N THR A 648 -66.88 -9.18 26.50
CA THR A 648 -66.98 -7.81 25.96
C THR A 648 -65.62 -7.10 26.09
N VAL A 649 -65.31 -6.21 25.15
CA VAL A 649 -64.09 -5.38 25.22
C VAL A 649 -64.10 -4.50 26.47
N ALA A 650 -65.29 -4.09 26.94
CA ALA A 650 -65.42 -3.27 28.12
C ALA A 650 -65.12 -4.04 29.41
N ASP A 651 -65.64 -5.25 29.55
CA ASP A 651 -65.41 -6.09 30.74
C ASP A 651 -63.96 -6.61 30.76
N SER A 652 -63.43 -7.01 29.61
CA SER A 652 -62.02 -7.41 29.49
C SER A 652 -61.06 -6.28 29.87
N TYR A 653 -61.38 -5.04 29.50
CA TYR A 653 -60.54 -3.90 29.90
C TYR A 653 -60.66 -3.58 31.39
N ARG A 654 -61.85 -3.68 31.98
CA ARG A 654 -62.06 -3.49 33.42
C ARG A 654 -61.28 -4.54 34.23
N GLU A 655 -61.33 -5.78 33.78
CA GLU A 655 -60.61 -6.90 34.39
C GLU A 655 -59.09 -6.72 34.24
N TYR A 656 -58.63 -6.25 33.09
CA TYR A 656 -57.22 -5.88 32.88
C TYR A 656 -56.76 -4.77 33.81
N GLU A 657 -57.57 -3.71 34.02
CA GLU A 657 -57.24 -2.63 34.97
C GLU A 657 -57.14 -3.17 36.41
N ALA A 658 -58.06 -4.05 36.81
CA ALA A 658 -58.03 -4.69 38.12
C ALA A 658 -56.79 -5.60 38.29
N TRP A 659 -56.48 -6.40 37.28
CA TRP A 659 -55.31 -7.27 37.26
C TRP A 659 -53.99 -6.45 37.30
N CYS A 660 -53.89 -5.35 36.55
CA CYS A 660 -52.73 -4.45 36.65
C CYS A 660 -52.58 -3.88 38.05
N ALA A 661 -53.68 -3.46 38.68
CA ALA A 661 -53.65 -2.91 40.04
C ALA A 661 -53.16 -3.95 41.07
N GLN A 662 -53.54 -5.22 40.90
CA GLN A 662 -53.08 -6.33 41.74
C GLN A 662 -51.59 -6.62 41.57
N ASN A 663 -51.05 -6.47 40.37
CA ASN A 663 -49.63 -6.72 40.05
C ASN A 663 -48.73 -5.47 40.16
N ALA A 664 -49.28 -4.35 40.67
CA ALA A 664 -48.60 -3.05 40.75
C ALA A 664 -48.13 -2.48 39.39
N ASP A 665 -48.76 -2.91 38.30
CA ASP A 665 -48.53 -2.41 36.94
C ASP A 665 -49.44 -1.23 36.59
N LYS A 666 -48.97 -0.38 35.67
CA LYS A 666 -49.78 0.73 35.15
C LYS A 666 -50.53 0.28 33.90
N PRO A 667 -51.88 0.26 33.90
CA PRO A 667 -52.65 -0.16 32.74
C PRO A 667 -52.46 0.82 31.57
N VAL A 668 -52.34 0.28 30.37
CA VAL A 668 -52.41 1.09 29.15
C VAL A 668 -53.84 1.56 28.88
N ALA A 669 -54.01 2.67 28.16
CA ALA A 669 -55.34 3.17 27.82
C ALA A 669 -56.15 2.13 27.01
N LYS A 670 -57.47 2.08 27.22
CA LYS A 670 -58.41 1.12 26.57
C LYS A 670 -58.23 0.95 25.06
N ARG A 671 -57.97 2.04 24.33
CA ARG A 671 -57.71 1.98 22.89
C ARG A 671 -56.43 1.22 22.55
N THR A 672 -55.37 1.43 23.33
CA THR A 672 -54.10 0.71 23.21
C THR A 672 -54.25 -0.74 23.62
N PHE A 673 -54.94 -1.02 24.73
CA PHE A 673 -55.29 -2.39 25.15
C PHE A 673 -56.00 -3.16 24.03
N THR A 674 -57.02 -2.54 23.42
CA THR A 674 -57.75 -3.15 22.30
C THR A 674 -56.87 -3.39 21.07
N ALA A 675 -55.91 -2.50 20.78
CA ALA A 675 -54.96 -2.72 19.69
C ALA A 675 -54.02 -3.90 19.99
N LEU A 676 -53.44 -3.96 21.19
CA LEU A 676 -52.51 -5.01 21.61
C LEU A 676 -53.19 -6.39 21.70
N MET A 677 -54.43 -6.47 22.20
CA MET A 677 -55.22 -7.70 22.20
C MET A 677 -55.42 -8.26 20.77
N ARG A 678 -55.58 -7.38 19.77
CA ARG A 678 -55.65 -7.79 18.35
C ARG A 678 -54.31 -8.24 17.79
N GLU A 679 -53.21 -7.60 18.21
CA GLU A 679 -51.85 -8.02 17.84
C GLU A 679 -51.54 -9.42 18.36
N HIS A 680 -52.15 -9.80 19.51
CA HIS A 680 -52.18 -11.17 20.04
C HIS A 680 -53.15 -12.13 19.32
N GLY A 681 -53.67 -11.75 18.14
CA GLY A 681 -54.48 -12.61 17.28
C GLY A 681 -55.98 -12.64 17.60
N LEU A 682 -56.44 -11.90 18.61
CA LEU A 682 -57.86 -11.86 18.97
C LEU A 682 -58.67 -10.99 18.00
N GLN A 683 -59.78 -11.53 17.52
CA GLN A 683 -60.70 -10.82 16.63
C GLN A 683 -61.85 -10.21 17.43
N THR A 684 -62.37 -9.07 16.95
CA THR A 684 -63.56 -8.45 17.54
C THR A 684 -64.76 -8.58 16.63
N ARG A 685 -65.91 -8.99 17.17
CA ARG A 685 -67.22 -8.90 16.49
C ARG A 685 -68.20 -8.04 17.25
N ARG A 686 -69.28 -7.66 16.58
CA ARG A 686 -70.43 -7.01 17.24
C ARG A 686 -71.37 -8.08 17.79
N GLY A 687 -71.57 -8.07 19.10
CA GLY A 687 -72.52 -8.92 19.81
C GLY A 687 -73.90 -8.26 19.93
N SER A 688 -74.73 -8.81 20.83
CA SER A 688 -76.05 -8.27 21.17
C SER A 688 -75.96 -6.79 21.57
N HIS A 689 -76.98 -5.99 21.21
CA HIS A 689 -77.03 -4.55 21.48
C HIS A 689 -75.85 -3.72 20.91
N ASN A 690 -75.21 -4.20 19.83
CA ASN A 690 -74.14 -3.50 19.13
C ASN A 690 -72.84 -3.31 19.97
N VAL A 691 -72.66 -4.13 21.00
CA VAL A 691 -71.46 -4.13 21.87
C VAL A 691 -70.31 -4.87 21.19
N LEU A 692 -69.08 -4.35 21.34
CA LEU A 692 -67.88 -4.97 20.79
C LEU A 692 -67.39 -6.10 21.72
N CYS A 693 -67.24 -7.30 21.19
CA CYS A 693 -66.80 -8.49 21.93
C CYS A 693 -65.57 -9.13 21.26
N TRP A 694 -64.72 -9.75 22.07
CA TRP A 694 -63.64 -10.62 21.61
C TRP A 694 -64.19 -12.01 21.28
N ASP A 695 -63.74 -12.59 20.17
CA ASP A 695 -64.09 -13.95 19.76
C ASP A 695 -63.08 -14.97 20.28
N GLY A 696 -63.58 -16.11 20.73
CA GLY A 696 -62.75 -17.26 21.10
C GLY A 696 -62.12 -17.16 22.49
N ILE A 697 -62.49 -16.15 23.29
CA ILE A 697 -62.01 -15.97 24.68
C ILE A 697 -63.15 -15.64 25.65
N GLY A 698 -63.07 -16.24 26.83
CA GLY A 698 -63.86 -15.88 28.02
C GLY A 698 -62.96 -15.32 29.13
N LEU A 699 -63.54 -14.67 30.13
CA LEU A 699 -62.82 -14.22 31.33
C LEU A 699 -62.91 -15.31 32.40
N ASP A 700 -61.80 -15.59 33.09
CA ASP A 700 -61.77 -16.55 34.18
C ASP A 700 -62.31 -15.91 35.48
N GLU A 701 -63.56 -16.22 35.82
CA GLU A 701 -64.22 -15.69 37.02
C GLU A 701 -63.71 -16.33 38.33
N SER A 702 -62.95 -17.43 38.25
CA SER A 702 -62.44 -18.14 39.45
C SER A 702 -61.24 -17.44 40.11
N ALA A 703 -60.57 -16.54 39.40
CA ALA A 703 -59.38 -15.83 39.86
C ALA A 703 -59.68 -14.42 40.44
N ALA A 704 -60.94 -13.97 40.41
CA ALA A 704 -61.36 -12.65 40.91
C ALA A 704 -61.56 -12.57 42.44
N ASN A 705 -61.49 -13.70 43.15
CA ASN A 705 -61.83 -13.84 44.58
C ASN A 705 -60.67 -14.34 45.47
N GLN A 706 -59.40 -14.12 45.10
CA GLN A 706 -58.24 -14.35 45.97
C GLN A 706 -57.50 -13.05 46.31
#